data_AF-A0A3D6C1N2-F1
#
_entry.id   AF-A0A3D6C1N2-F1
#
_cell.length_a   1.000
_cell.length_b   1.000
_cell.length_c   1.000
_cell.angle_alpha   90.00
_cell.angle_beta   90.00
_cell.angle_gamma   90.00
#
_symmetry.space_group_name_H-M   'P 1'
#
loop_
_entity.id
_entity.type
_entity.pdbx_description
1 polymer ?
#
loop_
_entity_poly.entity_id
_entity_poly.type
_entity_poly.pdbx_seq_one_letter_code
_entity_poly.pdbx_strand_id
1 'polypeptide(L)'
;MQTKQNQVPEDVRHALDQITTNAAAKKEALWNLIDQVLLDDEQQETITRHPWNLFFLKAACLAVGNNLALKDKEQADLVARIVRHARSGDVEALGTKPPLTYNEEPVHLPLLVAILALAIRLDLTHPLTIDTLNQGLSQEDVASAGKAETQFDLISAEPHPFLSGTIRLGLTCSHPGVHRALKHHETRVQQLLHKINGLISPRFLYSEVVFEIKAAGYCPMDMKFSVDAMAAMKLLTGNRLYSDQRVFLRELVQNAVDACNLKRLSDPGVSPDIRIDFSADYKTIRFRDNGIGMDRQWMEKYFLKIGISFYQSGDSKNLDNSRVDASFISKFGIGFLSSFLAAEQVVVTTRKAGQPGLLITIHTLQDYFDVRLANEDCPEGTEVCLHLSAENVSFAKSMQYVCYLKTNLRFLTVPVTLTDHLGRQSVLGSEPLAYEKDESYNCEFVAPLMFKDAKGFLFMKTKRNKDTLYALENAKGGVSIFQDGIFVTQTTDLLPEGARQNVIGRINLTGRDRCELSMDRNRIFWTDAQLRQIKQTIRSGIVALADMAVTGSSARGISVSDSLINHLAIFFDFNEITDEMYDALTLPVRRIVAKRFQDFVRINFAHTGNRRHVPDADGYNEGWQREILAAFANRSRPTLPE
;
A
#
# COMPACT_ATOMS: atom_id res chain seq x y z
N MET A 1 3.25 -66.42 16.68
CA MET A 1 3.79 -65.12 17.08
C MET A 1 2.67 -64.10 16.98
N GLN A 2 1.97 -63.85 18.09
CA GLN A 2 0.94 -62.81 18.19
C GLN A 2 1.62 -61.52 18.68
N THR A 3 1.43 -60.44 17.93
CA THR A 3 1.85 -59.08 18.25
C THR A 3 1.11 -58.61 19.50
N LYS A 4 1.86 -58.30 20.57
CA LYS A 4 1.35 -57.68 21.79
C LYS A 4 0.76 -56.31 21.45
N GLN A 5 -0.56 -56.18 21.60
CA GLN A 5 -1.21 -54.89 21.76
C GLN A 5 -0.72 -54.27 23.07
N ASN A 6 -0.09 -53.09 23.00
CA ASN A 6 0.19 -52.28 24.18
C ASN A 6 -1.15 -51.85 24.80
N GLN A 7 -1.53 -52.49 25.90
CA GLN A 7 -2.60 -52.01 26.75
C GLN A 7 -2.11 -50.75 27.49
N VAL A 8 -2.90 -49.70 27.42
CA VAL A 8 -2.72 -48.47 28.19
C VAL A 8 -2.82 -48.83 29.69
N PRO A 9 -1.87 -48.39 30.54
CA PRO A 9 -1.88 -48.65 31.98
C PRO A 9 -3.20 -48.20 32.65
N GLU A 10 -3.72 -48.98 33.60
CA GLU A 10 -5.02 -48.73 34.27
C GLU A 10 -5.07 -47.37 34.99
N ASP A 11 -3.93 -46.93 35.46
CA ASP A 11 -3.61 -45.64 36.05
C ASP A 11 -3.78 -44.47 35.06
N VAL A 12 -3.50 -44.68 33.76
CA VAL A 12 -3.73 -43.69 32.69
C VAL A 12 -5.22 -43.64 32.30
N ARG A 13 -5.92 -44.79 32.30
CA ARG A 13 -7.39 -44.82 32.12
C ARG A 13 -8.13 -44.11 33.24
N HIS A 14 -7.68 -44.27 34.48
CA HIS A 14 -8.29 -43.63 35.65
C HIS A 14 -8.03 -42.11 35.69
N ALA A 15 -6.87 -41.65 35.17
CA ALA A 15 -6.58 -40.23 35.00
C ALA A 15 -7.44 -39.58 33.90
N LEU A 16 -7.74 -40.32 32.82
CA LEU A 16 -8.59 -39.86 31.72
C LEU A 16 -10.08 -39.73 32.13
N ASP A 17 -10.58 -40.58 33.02
CA ASP A 17 -11.97 -40.52 33.53
C ASP A 17 -12.21 -39.32 34.47
N GLN A 18 -11.16 -38.81 35.13
CA GLN A 18 -11.24 -37.67 36.05
C GLN A 18 -11.22 -36.29 35.36
N ILE A 19 -11.07 -36.24 34.03
CA ILE A 19 -10.93 -35.00 33.23
C ILE A 19 -12.22 -34.17 33.16
N THR A 20 -13.37 -34.72 33.57
CA THR A 20 -14.68 -34.11 33.26
C THR A 20 -15.24 -33.10 34.28
N THR A 21 -14.59 -32.77 35.41
CA THR A 21 -15.30 -31.90 36.40
C THR A 21 -14.49 -31.02 37.37
N ASN A 22 -13.24 -30.62 37.10
CA ASN A 22 -12.59 -29.64 37.99
C ASN A 22 -11.46 -28.80 37.36
N ALA A 23 -11.40 -27.51 37.69
CA ALA A 23 -10.36 -26.57 37.23
C ALA A 23 -8.95 -26.92 37.75
N ALA A 24 -8.85 -27.68 38.84
CA ALA A 24 -7.59 -28.22 39.35
C ALA A 24 -7.09 -29.43 38.53
N ALA A 25 -8.00 -30.33 38.13
CA ALA A 25 -7.70 -31.48 37.27
C ALA A 25 -7.27 -31.06 35.85
N LYS A 26 -7.82 -29.95 35.34
CA LYS A 26 -7.40 -29.36 34.04
C LYS A 26 -5.93 -28.91 34.02
N LYS A 27 -5.40 -28.42 35.15
CA LYS A 27 -3.98 -28.04 35.28
C LYS A 27 -3.06 -29.27 35.27
N GLU A 28 -3.48 -30.36 35.87
CA GLU A 28 -2.74 -31.63 35.90
C GLU A 28 -2.77 -32.32 34.53
N ALA A 29 -3.87 -32.20 33.78
CA ALA A 29 -3.98 -32.66 32.39
C ALA A 29 -3.09 -31.88 31.42
N LEU A 30 -2.92 -30.56 31.60
CA LEU A 30 -1.95 -29.76 30.84
C LEU A 30 -0.52 -30.23 31.09
N TRP A 31 -0.20 -30.56 32.35
CA TRP A 31 1.06 -31.18 32.71
C TRP A 31 1.23 -32.55 32.05
N ASN A 32 0.22 -33.41 32.07
CA ASN A 32 0.28 -34.70 31.37
C ASN A 32 0.44 -34.54 29.85
N LEU A 33 -0.18 -33.52 29.23
CA LEU A 33 0.02 -33.21 27.81
C LEU A 33 1.45 -32.72 27.53
N ILE A 34 2.00 -31.86 28.39
CA ILE A 34 3.39 -31.38 28.27
C ILE A 34 4.38 -32.53 28.49
N ASP A 35 4.14 -33.39 29.49
CA ASP A 35 5.03 -34.44 29.95
C ASP A 35 4.97 -35.70 29.05
N GLN A 36 3.79 -36.03 28.51
CA GLN A 36 3.59 -37.23 27.66
C GLN A 36 3.51 -36.95 26.16
N VAL A 37 3.21 -35.71 25.73
CA VAL A 37 2.93 -35.38 24.32
C VAL A 37 3.85 -34.33 23.73
N LEU A 38 4.60 -33.49 24.47
CA LEU A 38 5.34 -32.40 23.80
C LEU A 38 6.86 -32.60 23.69
N LEU A 39 7.46 -33.52 24.43
CA LEU A 39 8.92 -33.61 24.58
C LEU A 39 9.43 -35.00 24.18
N ASP A 40 10.57 -35.06 23.48
CA ASP A 40 11.33 -36.30 23.26
C ASP A 40 12.29 -36.60 24.43
N ASP A 41 12.93 -37.77 24.41
CA ASP A 41 13.85 -38.20 25.47
C ASP A 41 15.04 -37.23 25.67
N GLU A 42 15.52 -36.56 24.61
CA GLU A 42 16.66 -35.63 24.63
C GLU A 42 16.27 -34.24 25.18
N GLN A 43 15.04 -33.79 24.91
CA GLN A 43 14.43 -32.59 25.45
C GLN A 43 13.98 -32.77 26.90
N GLN A 44 13.41 -33.94 27.22
CA GLN A 44 13.16 -34.35 28.60
C GLN A 44 14.48 -34.37 29.36
N GLU A 45 15.55 -34.94 28.80
CA GLU A 45 16.89 -34.89 29.39
C GLU A 45 17.36 -33.44 29.54
N THR A 46 17.20 -32.56 28.54
CA THR A 46 17.62 -31.15 28.64
C THR A 46 16.86 -30.36 29.72
N ILE A 47 15.56 -30.63 29.89
CA ILE A 47 14.71 -29.98 30.90
C ILE A 47 14.95 -30.56 32.30
N THR A 48 15.23 -31.87 32.41
CA THR A 48 15.45 -32.58 33.68
C THR A 48 16.90 -32.52 34.16
N ARG A 49 17.87 -32.39 33.25
CA ARG A 49 19.32 -32.27 33.52
C ARG A 49 19.65 -30.98 34.26
N HIS A 50 18.85 -29.92 34.05
CA HIS A 50 18.95 -28.67 34.80
C HIS A 50 17.70 -28.48 35.68
N PRO A 51 17.79 -28.64 37.00
CA PRO A 51 16.62 -28.64 37.90
C PRO A 51 15.82 -27.34 37.87
N TRP A 52 16.46 -26.22 37.48
CA TRP A 52 15.82 -24.92 37.38
C TRP A 52 14.89 -24.77 36.17
N ASN A 53 15.13 -25.47 35.06
CA ASN A 53 14.23 -25.41 33.88
C ASN A 53 12.85 -25.98 34.21
N LEU A 54 12.82 -27.15 34.85
CA LEU A 54 11.58 -27.77 35.31
C LEU A 54 10.88 -26.92 36.38
N PHE A 55 11.65 -26.32 37.31
CA PHE A 55 11.10 -25.39 38.31
C PHE A 55 10.45 -24.17 37.65
N PHE A 56 11.12 -23.51 36.70
CA PHE A 56 10.60 -22.31 36.04
C PHE A 56 9.41 -22.61 35.14
N LEU A 57 9.36 -23.76 34.48
CA LEU A 57 8.18 -24.20 33.73
C LEU A 57 6.99 -24.44 34.67
N LYS A 58 7.22 -25.17 35.77
CA LYS A 58 6.23 -25.39 36.85
C LYS A 58 5.70 -24.10 37.42
N ALA A 59 6.61 -23.17 37.73
CA ALA A 59 6.27 -21.85 38.22
C ALA A 59 5.50 -21.02 37.16
N ALA A 60 5.90 -21.04 35.90
CA ALA A 60 5.19 -20.28 34.87
C ALA A 60 3.76 -20.81 34.64
N CYS A 61 3.55 -22.13 34.64
CA CYS A 61 2.22 -22.73 34.58
C CYS A 61 1.36 -22.42 35.82
N LEU A 62 1.97 -22.41 37.01
CA LEU A 62 1.27 -22.08 38.26
C LEU A 62 0.98 -20.59 38.40
N ALA A 63 1.82 -19.70 37.85
CA ALA A 63 1.60 -18.25 37.83
C ALA A 63 0.40 -17.85 36.94
N VAL A 64 0.02 -18.71 35.99
CA VAL A 64 -1.27 -18.60 35.29
C VAL A 64 -2.46 -18.79 36.25
N GLY A 65 -2.25 -19.36 37.45
CA GLY A 65 -3.23 -19.39 38.52
C GLY A 65 -2.65 -19.24 39.94
N ASN A 66 -2.34 -18.00 40.30
CA ASN A 66 -2.41 -17.39 41.64
C ASN A 66 -1.78 -18.04 42.89
N ASN A 67 -0.86 -19.00 42.82
CA ASN A 67 -0.13 -19.41 44.04
C ASN A 67 1.31 -19.87 43.77
N LEU A 68 2.27 -18.95 43.99
CA LEU A 68 3.69 -19.26 43.94
C LEU A 68 4.46 -18.59 45.06
N ALA A 69 5.14 -19.40 45.86
CA ALA A 69 6.17 -18.97 46.79
C ALA A 69 7.50 -18.82 46.04
N LEU A 70 7.66 -17.72 45.31
CA LEU A 70 8.95 -17.34 44.71
C LEU A 70 9.88 -16.83 45.81
N LYS A 71 11.12 -17.34 45.86
CA LYS A 71 12.04 -17.07 46.95
C LYS A 71 12.83 -15.77 46.78
N ASP A 72 13.03 -15.33 45.53
CA ASP A 72 13.81 -14.14 45.21
C ASP A 72 13.27 -13.36 43.98
N LYS A 73 13.81 -12.15 43.78
CA LYS A 73 13.40 -11.22 42.72
C LYS A 73 13.79 -11.71 41.32
N GLU A 74 14.87 -12.48 41.21
CA GLU A 74 15.38 -12.98 39.93
C GLU A 74 14.50 -14.11 39.39
N GLN A 75 14.06 -15.03 40.26
CA GLN A 75 13.05 -16.04 39.95
C GLN A 75 11.75 -15.40 39.46
N ALA A 76 11.29 -14.34 40.14
CA ALA A 76 10.08 -13.63 39.76
C ALA A 76 10.20 -12.96 38.38
N ASP A 77 11.34 -12.37 38.06
CA ASP A 77 11.58 -11.74 36.77
C ASP A 77 11.65 -12.77 35.63
N LEU A 78 12.35 -13.90 35.85
CA LEU A 78 12.41 -15.02 34.89
C LEU A 78 11.03 -15.59 34.58
N VAL A 79 10.24 -15.90 35.62
CA VAL A 79 8.87 -16.41 35.44
C VAL A 79 7.99 -15.38 34.73
N ALA A 80 8.09 -14.09 35.10
CA ALA A 80 7.33 -13.02 34.46
C ALA A 80 7.68 -12.86 32.98
N ARG A 81 8.97 -12.98 32.61
CA ARG A 81 9.43 -12.99 31.21
C ARG A 81 8.85 -14.17 30.46
N ILE A 82 8.95 -15.40 31.01
CA ILE A 82 8.40 -16.61 30.39
C ILE A 82 6.91 -16.43 30.09
N VAL A 83 6.12 -16.04 31.09
CA VAL A 83 4.67 -15.88 30.95
C VAL A 83 4.32 -14.76 29.96
N ARG A 84 5.03 -13.63 30.00
CA ARG A 84 4.77 -12.48 29.10
C ARG A 84 4.97 -12.87 27.63
N HIS A 85 6.11 -13.49 27.31
CA HIS A 85 6.42 -13.88 25.94
C HIS A 85 5.55 -15.06 25.46
N ALA A 86 5.24 -16.01 26.34
CA ALA A 86 4.33 -17.10 25.99
C ALA A 86 2.92 -16.60 25.66
N ARG A 87 2.43 -15.58 26.40
CA ARG A 87 1.13 -14.95 26.15
C ARG A 87 1.09 -14.14 24.85
N SER A 88 2.17 -13.46 24.48
CA SER A 88 2.23 -12.73 23.20
C SER A 88 2.39 -13.66 22.00
N GLY A 89 2.88 -14.89 22.20
CA GLY A 89 3.24 -15.79 21.09
C GLY A 89 4.52 -15.35 20.36
N ASP A 90 5.27 -14.41 20.95
CA ASP A 90 6.50 -13.89 20.38
C ASP A 90 7.70 -14.71 20.85
N VAL A 91 7.92 -15.81 20.13
CA VAL A 91 9.03 -16.75 20.37
C VAL A 91 10.35 -16.20 19.82
N GLU A 92 10.33 -15.17 18.95
CA GLU A 92 11.51 -14.61 18.29
C GLU A 92 12.23 -13.55 19.14
N ALA A 93 11.49 -12.81 19.98
CA ALA A 93 12.03 -11.74 20.83
C ALA A 93 13.06 -12.20 21.90
N LEU A 94 13.40 -13.48 21.95
CA LEU A 94 14.32 -14.08 22.91
C LEU A 94 15.64 -14.54 22.27
N GLY A 95 15.80 -14.43 20.96
CA GLY A 95 17.07 -14.67 20.26
C GLY A 95 18.01 -13.45 20.32
N THR A 96 19.30 -13.70 20.58
CA THR A 96 20.46 -12.76 20.61
C THR A 96 20.86 -12.08 21.93
N LYS A 97 20.62 -12.69 23.09
CA LYS A 97 21.25 -12.28 24.37
C LYS A 97 22.06 -13.44 24.98
N PRO A 98 23.10 -13.17 25.80
CA PRO A 98 23.90 -14.22 26.43
C PRO A 98 23.00 -15.22 27.18
N PRO A 99 23.42 -16.49 27.30
CA PRO A 99 22.63 -17.51 27.98
C PRO A 99 22.28 -17.02 29.37
N LEU A 100 20.98 -16.91 29.67
CA LEU A 100 20.53 -16.60 31.02
C LEU A 100 20.91 -17.76 31.93
N THR A 101 21.57 -17.45 33.03
CA THR A 101 21.91 -18.41 34.08
C THR A 101 21.15 -18.06 35.34
N TYR A 102 20.76 -19.07 36.11
CA TYR A 102 20.25 -18.89 37.47
C TYR A 102 21.01 -19.84 38.39
N ASN A 103 21.65 -19.32 39.45
CA ASN A 103 22.59 -20.08 40.29
C ASN A 103 23.67 -20.81 39.47
N GLU A 104 24.31 -20.12 38.53
CA GLU A 104 25.37 -20.65 37.64
C GLU A 104 24.92 -21.76 36.68
N GLU A 105 23.66 -22.17 36.72
CA GLU A 105 23.06 -23.15 35.82
C GLU A 105 22.36 -22.47 34.63
N PRO A 106 22.50 -22.98 33.39
CA PRO A 106 21.86 -22.40 32.21
C PRO A 106 20.33 -22.59 32.24
N VAL A 107 19.60 -21.53 31.87
CA VAL A 107 18.13 -21.54 31.73
C VAL A 107 17.76 -21.41 30.26
N HIS A 108 17.04 -22.41 29.74
CA HIS A 108 16.70 -22.50 28.31
C HIS A 108 15.44 -21.71 27.97
N LEU A 109 15.51 -20.39 28.15
CA LEU A 109 14.34 -19.49 28.07
C LEU A 109 13.49 -19.62 26.78
N PRO A 110 14.06 -19.72 25.56
CA PRO A 110 13.27 -19.90 24.34
C PRO A 110 12.45 -21.20 24.35
N LEU A 111 13.03 -22.29 24.87
CA LEU A 111 12.36 -23.59 24.96
C LEU A 111 11.20 -23.53 25.97
N LEU A 112 11.42 -22.92 27.14
CA LEU A 112 10.37 -22.75 28.17
C LEU A 112 9.19 -21.91 27.67
N VAL A 113 9.49 -20.84 26.92
CA VAL A 113 8.46 -19.99 26.31
C VAL A 113 7.71 -20.71 25.21
N ALA A 114 8.42 -21.45 24.34
CA ALA A 114 7.82 -22.26 23.29
C ALA A 114 6.83 -23.29 23.85
N ILE A 115 7.24 -24.05 24.88
CA ILE A 115 6.40 -25.06 25.54
C ILE A 115 5.15 -24.39 26.14
N LEU A 116 5.33 -23.32 26.91
CA LEU A 116 4.20 -22.64 27.56
C LEU A 116 3.27 -21.98 26.54
N ALA A 117 3.80 -21.39 25.47
CA ALA A 117 3.01 -20.77 24.41
C ALA A 117 2.12 -21.81 23.70
N LEU A 118 2.67 -22.99 23.40
CA LEU A 118 1.92 -24.07 22.78
C LEU A 118 0.87 -24.64 23.75
N ALA A 119 1.24 -24.86 25.01
CA ALA A 119 0.34 -25.36 26.05
C ALA A 119 -0.88 -24.45 26.26
N ILE A 120 -0.68 -23.13 26.37
CA ILE A 120 -1.78 -22.16 26.52
C ILE A 120 -2.78 -22.26 25.34
N ARG A 121 -2.29 -22.57 24.14
CA ARG A 121 -3.08 -22.53 22.89
C ARG A 121 -3.80 -23.85 22.65
N LEU A 122 -3.22 -24.96 23.08
CA LEU A 122 -3.86 -26.27 23.11
C LEU A 122 -4.91 -26.38 24.23
N ASP A 123 -4.76 -25.61 25.30
CA ASP A 123 -5.81 -25.46 26.32
C ASP A 123 -6.97 -24.58 25.82
N LEU A 124 -7.99 -25.24 25.30
CA LEU A 124 -9.21 -24.58 24.81
C LEU A 124 -10.06 -23.97 25.93
N THR A 125 -9.77 -24.28 27.19
CA THR A 125 -10.46 -23.74 28.36
C THR A 125 -9.73 -22.55 28.98
N HIS A 126 -8.52 -22.25 28.50
CA HIS A 126 -7.75 -21.11 28.94
C HIS A 126 -8.46 -19.80 28.56
N PRO A 127 -8.57 -18.80 29.45
CA PRO A 127 -9.26 -17.54 29.17
C PRO A 127 -8.80 -16.84 27.88
N LEU A 128 -7.49 -16.77 27.64
CA LEU A 128 -6.96 -16.20 26.39
C LEU A 128 -7.40 -16.95 25.13
N THR A 129 -7.58 -18.27 25.21
CA THR A 129 -8.03 -19.08 24.09
C THR A 129 -9.53 -18.85 23.86
N ILE A 130 -10.33 -18.81 24.93
CA ILE A 130 -11.75 -18.46 24.89
C ILE A 130 -11.96 -17.06 24.29
N ASP A 131 -11.18 -16.07 24.72
CA ASP A 131 -11.22 -14.72 24.16
C ASP A 131 -10.92 -14.72 22.66
N THR A 132 -9.93 -15.51 22.23
CA THR A 132 -9.56 -15.67 20.81
C THR A 132 -10.68 -16.34 20.00
N LEU A 133 -11.35 -17.34 20.57
CA LEU A 133 -12.49 -18.00 19.94
C LEU A 133 -13.68 -17.03 19.81
N ASN A 134 -14.00 -16.28 20.87
CA ASN A 134 -15.07 -15.30 20.89
C ASN A 134 -14.83 -14.15 19.89
N GLN A 135 -13.59 -13.68 19.74
CA GLN A 135 -13.21 -12.70 18.71
C GLN A 135 -13.43 -13.20 17.28
N GLY A 136 -13.43 -14.51 17.07
CA GLY A 136 -13.67 -15.14 15.78
C GLY A 136 -15.15 -15.31 15.41
N LEU A 137 -16.08 -15.00 16.33
CA LEU A 137 -17.51 -15.14 16.11
C LEU A 137 -18.10 -13.86 15.48
N SER A 138 -19.05 -14.03 14.56
CA SER A 138 -19.85 -12.92 14.04
C SER A 138 -20.87 -12.43 15.10
N GLN A 139 -21.45 -11.24 14.91
CA GLN A 139 -22.49 -10.74 15.81
C GLN A 139 -23.70 -11.68 15.90
N GLU A 140 -24.07 -12.29 14.77
CA GLU A 140 -25.15 -13.30 14.72
C GLU A 140 -24.77 -14.56 15.49
N ASP A 141 -23.53 -15.06 15.31
CA ASP A 141 -23.05 -16.24 16.01
C ASP A 141 -23.00 -16.01 17.53
N VAL A 142 -22.61 -14.82 17.99
CA VAL A 142 -22.62 -14.48 19.44
C VAL A 142 -24.05 -14.47 19.98
N ALA A 143 -25.01 -13.92 19.22
CA ALA A 143 -26.41 -13.88 19.62
C ALA A 143 -27.04 -15.28 19.72
N SER A 144 -26.65 -16.22 18.85
CA SER A 144 -27.20 -17.59 18.83
C SER A 144 -26.45 -18.58 19.73
N ALA A 145 -25.12 -18.46 19.84
CA ALA A 145 -24.27 -19.36 20.62
C ALA A 145 -24.21 -18.97 22.10
N GLY A 146 -24.38 -17.69 22.43
CA GLY A 146 -24.02 -17.15 23.74
C GLY A 146 -22.50 -17.18 23.94
N LYS A 147 -22.03 -17.99 24.89
CA LYS A 147 -20.61 -18.14 25.23
C LYS A 147 -19.98 -19.29 24.44
N ALA A 148 -18.84 -19.09 23.77
CA ALA A 148 -18.21 -20.14 22.98
C ALA A 148 -17.89 -21.39 23.79
N GLU A 149 -17.43 -21.23 25.04
CA GLU A 149 -17.04 -22.32 25.94
C GLU A 149 -18.20 -23.24 26.36
N THR A 150 -19.46 -22.87 26.08
CA THR A 150 -20.63 -23.73 26.36
C THR A 150 -21.08 -24.53 25.14
N GLN A 151 -20.45 -24.32 23.98
CA GLN A 151 -20.86 -24.90 22.70
C GLN A 151 -19.89 -25.96 22.17
N PHE A 152 -18.85 -26.29 22.93
CA PHE A 152 -17.95 -27.39 22.60
C PHE A 152 -17.42 -28.07 23.86
N ASP A 153 -17.12 -29.36 23.73
CA ASP A 153 -16.47 -30.15 24.78
C ASP A 153 -15.21 -30.81 24.21
N LEU A 154 -14.13 -30.76 24.98
CA LEU A 154 -12.90 -31.50 24.69
C LEU A 154 -13.05 -32.93 25.20
N ILE A 155 -13.01 -33.89 24.27
CA ILE A 155 -13.14 -35.33 24.55
C ILE A 155 -11.77 -35.95 24.80
N SER A 156 -10.79 -35.63 23.94
CA SER A 156 -9.43 -36.15 24.07
C SER A 156 -8.40 -35.16 23.55
N ALA A 157 -7.18 -35.25 24.10
CA ALA A 157 -6.00 -34.57 23.64
C ALA A 157 -4.83 -35.56 23.72
N GLU A 158 -4.42 -36.10 22.59
CA GLU A 158 -3.53 -37.27 22.53
C GLU A 158 -2.71 -37.26 21.22
N PRO A 159 -1.62 -38.04 21.12
CA PRO A 159 -0.95 -38.27 19.85
C PRO A 159 -1.91 -38.94 18.85
N HIS A 160 -1.86 -38.53 17.59
CA HIS A 160 -2.74 -39.10 16.57
C HIS A 160 -2.40 -40.58 16.33
N PRO A 161 -3.39 -41.50 16.39
CA PRO A 161 -3.12 -42.95 16.38
C PRO A 161 -2.49 -43.47 15.08
N PHE A 162 -2.64 -42.72 13.98
CA PHE A 162 -2.16 -43.12 12.64
C PHE A 162 -1.16 -42.15 12.01
N LEU A 163 -0.99 -40.95 12.57
CA LEU A 163 -0.17 -39.89 11.97
C LEU A 163 0.93 -39.57 12.98
N SER A 164 2.11 -40.14 12.75
CA SER A 164 3.27 -39.87 13.59
C SER A 164 3.58 -38.37 13.60
N GLY A 165 3.94 -37.83 14.78
CA GLY A 165 4.23 -36.41 14.94
C GLY A 165 3.02 -35.47 14.80
N THR A 166 1.79 -35.98 14.98
CA THR A 166 0.56 -35.17 14.96
C THR A 166 -0.15 -35.20 16.32
N ILE A 167 -0.49 -34.03 16.85
CA ILE A 167 -1.31 -33.89 18.07
C ILE A 167 -2.78 -33.88 17.65
N ARG A 168 -3.61 -34.73 18.25
CA ARG A 168 -5.05 -34.84 17.97
C ARG A 168 -5.86 -34.29 19.14
N LEU A 169 -6.74 -33.35 18.86
CA LEU A 169 -7.78 -32.89 19.79
C LEU A 169 -9.13 -33.39 19.30
N GLY A 170 -9.73 -34.33 20.04
CA GLY A 170 -11.09 -34.81 19.82
C GLY A 170 -12.08 -33.87 20.49
N LEU A 171 -13.01 -33.31 19.71
CA LEU A 171 -13.96 -32.29 20.16
C LEU A 171 -15.39 -32.68 19.77
N THR A 172 -16.37 -32.33 20.59
CA THR A 172 -17.77 -32.18 20.16
C THR A 172 -18.13 -30.72 20.11
N CYS A 173 -18.91 -30.30 19.11
CA CYS A 173 -19.36 -28.92 19.02
C CYS A 173 -20.80 -28.84 18.53
N SER A 174 -21.64 -28.08 19.24
CA SER A 174 -23.08 -27.91 18.98
C SER A 174 -23.43 -26.69 18.12
N HIS A 175 -22.46 -25.79 17.87
CA HIS A 175 -22.72 -24.54 17.14
C HIS A 175 -21.81 -24.35 15.93
N PRO A 176 -22.33 -24.08 14.72
CA PRO A 176 -21.52 -23.95 13.51
C PRO A 176 -20.54 -22.76 13.54
N GLY A 177 -20.93 -21.64 14.15
CA GLY A 177 -20.02 -20.49 14.35
C GLY A 177 -18.82 -20.83 15.23
N VAL A 178 -19.05 -21.60 16.30
CA VAL A 178 -18.00 -22.02 17.23
C VAL A 178 -17.11 -23.08 16.58
N HIS A 179 -17.68 -23.98 15.76
CA HIS A 179 -16.91 -24.89 14.92
C HIS A 179 -15.94 -24.14 14.01
N ARG A 180 -16.42 -23.12 13.28
CA ARG A 180 -15.55 -22.30 12.41
C ARG A 180 -14.44 -21.63 13.23
N ALA A 181 -14.76 -21.08 14.40
CA ALA A 181 -13.77 -20.46 15.28
C ALA A 181 -12.71 -21.47 15.75
N LEU A 182 -13.10 -22.70 16.10
CA LEU A 182 -12.19 -23.79 16.47
C LEU A 182 -11.27 -24.18 15.31
N LYS A 183 -11.79 -24.29 14.08
CA LYS A 183 -10.96 -24.55 12.87
C LYS A 183 -9.98 -23.41 12.57
N HIS A 184 -10.37 -22.16 12.78
CA HIS A 184 -9.44 -21.03 12.68
C HIS A 184 -8.38 -21.09 13.78
N HIS A 185 -8.76 -21.51 14.99
CA HIS A 185 -7.83 -21.69 16.10
C HIS A 185 -6.83 -22.83 15.85
N GLU A 186 -7.28 -23.98 15.34
CA GLU A 186 -6.41 -25.07 14.84
C GLU A 186 -5.33 -24.54 13.90
N THR A 187 -5.71 -23.70 12.92
CA THR A 187 -4.75 -23.07 11.99
C THR A 187 -3.74 -22.18 12.70
N ARG A 188 -4.16 -21.41 13.73
CA ARG A 188 -3.25 -20.56 14.52
C ARG A 188 -2.27 -21.39 15.36
N VAL A 189 -2.74 -22.50 15.95
CA VAL A 189 -1.91 -23.43 16.71
C VAL A 189 -0.87 -24.07 15.77
N GLN A 190 -1.29 -24.50 14.57
CA GLN A 190 -0.40 -25.05 13.55
C GLN A 190 0.68 -24.05 13.12
N GLN A 191 0.31 -22.79 12.91
CA GLN A 191 1.28 -21.72 12.59
C GLN A 191 2.29 -21.50 13.72
N LEU A 192 1.84 -21.50 14.98
CA LEU A 192 2.71 -21.38 16.14
C LEU A 192 3.67 -22.57 16.25
N LEU A 193 3.17 -23.79 16.06
CA LEU A 193 3.97 -25.02 16.08
C LEU A 193 5.04 -25.00 15.00
N HIS A 194 4.67 -24.62 13.76
CA HIS A 194 5.62 -24.46 12.67
C HIS A 194 6.71 -23.42 12.98
N LYS A 195 6.31 -22.27 13.54
CA LYS A 195 7.24 -21.21 13.94
C LYS A 195 8.22 -21.70 15.01
N ILE A 196 7.72 -22.38 16.04
CA ILE A 196 8.56 -22.93 17.11
C ILE A 196 9.55 -23.95 16.54
N ASN A 197 9.10 -24.91 15.73
CA ASN A 197 9.96 -25.94 15.13
C ASN A 197 11.04 -25.39 14.19
N GLY A 198 10.89 -24.15 13.70
CA GLY A 198 11.93 -23.43 12.97
C GLY A 198 12.98 -22.75 13.85
N LEU A 199 12.67 -22.49 15.13
CA LEU A 199 13.49 -21.68 16.05
C LEU A 199 14.24 -22.51 17.09
N ILE A 200 13.70 -23.66 17.52
CA ILE A 200 14.30 -24.50 18.55
C ILE A 200 15.00 -25.73 17.95
N SER A 201 16.11 -26.13 18.56
CA SER A 201 16.86 -27.35 18.26
C SER A 201 17.20 -28.06 19.58
N PRO A 202 16.88 -29.36 19.73
CA PRO A 202 16.16 -30.22 18.79
C PRO A 202 14.68 -29.79 18.60
N ARG A 203 14.08 -30.15 17.45
CA ARG A 203 12.68 -29.82 17.11
C ARG A 203 11.71 -30.55 18.04
N PHE A 204 10.49 -30.05 18.20
CA PHE A 204 9.46 -30.88 18.85
C PHE A 204 9.18 -32.14 18.04
N LEU A 205 8.80 -33.21 18.73
CA LEU A 205 8.40 -34.48 18.14
C LEU A 205 7.19 -34.34 17.20
N TYR A 206 6.40 -33.28 17.39
CA TYR A 206 5.17 -33.01 16.67
C TYR A 206 5.35 -31.84 15.72
N SER A 207 4.98 -32.06 14.46
CA SER A 207 4.96 -31.04 13.41
C SER A 207 3.56 -30.59 13.04
N GLU A 208 2.54 -31.35 13.44
CA GLU A 208 1.15 -31.11 13.06
C GLU A 208 0.21 -31.14 14.27
N VAL A 209 -0.87 -30.38 14.19
CA VAL A 209 -2.01 -30.44 15.10
C VAL A 209 -3.31 -30.57 14.31
N VAL A 210 -4.20 -31.44 14.77
CA VAL A 210 -5.49 -31.69 14.13
C VAL A 210 -6.61 -31.61 15.15
N PHE A 211 -7.64 -30.82 14.84
CA PHE A 211 -8.87 -30.73 15.62
C PHE A 211 -9.95 -31.58 14.93
N GLU A 212 -10.24 -32.74 15.51
CA GLU A 212 -11.32 -33.62 15.07
C GLU A 212 -12.62 -33.25 15.76
N ILE A 213 -13.40 -32.38 15.09
CA ILE A 213 -14.64 -31.83 15.65
C ILE A 213 -15.83 -32.65 15.16
N LYS A 214 -16.47 -33.38 16.08
CA LYS A 214 -17.78 -34.02 15.87
C LYS A 214 -18.88 -32.98 16.04
N ALA A 215 -19.53 -32.63 14.93
CA ALA A 215 -20.67 -31.72 14.96
C ALA A 215 -21.91 -32.37 15.58
N ALA A 216 -22.57 -31.65 16.48
CA ALA A 216 -23.85 -32.04 17.07
C ALA A 216 -24.95 -31.10 16.55
N GLY A 217 -25.88 -31.64 15.75
CA GLY A 217 -27.01 -30.87 15.23
C GLY A 217 -26.77 -30.08 13.94
N TYR A 218 -25.60 -30.20 13.31
CA TYR A 218 -25.31 -29.65 11.97
C TYR A 218 -24.32 -30.53 11.21
N CYS A 219 -24.25 -30.33 9.89
CA CYS A 219 -23.31 -31.03 9.01
C CYS A 219 -22.28 -30.03 8.46
N PRO A 220 -21.06 -29.99 9.01
CA PRO A 220 -20.02 -29.11 8.49
C PRO A 220 -19.55 -29.63 7.13
N MET A 221 -19.45 -28.74 6.15
CA MET A 221 -18.70 -28.96 4.93
C MET A 221 -17.62 -27.88 4.84
N ASP A 222 -16.36 -28.30 4.80
CA ASP A 222 -15.20 -27.41 4.71
C ASP A 222 -15.05 -26.87 3.28
N MET A 223 -15.95 -25.97 2.88
CA MET A 223 -15.92 -25.29 1.60
C MET A 223 -15.42 -23.85 1.77
N LYS A 224 -14.43 -23.46 0.97
CA LYS A 224 -13.91 -22.08 0.90
C LYS A 224 -13.67 -21.68 -0.55
N PHE A 225 -13.88 -20.40 -0.87
CA PHE A 225 -13.38 -19.87 -2.13
C PHE A 225 -11.86 -19.98 -2.14
N SER A 226 -11.33 -20.51 -3.24
CA SER A 226 -9.90 -20.44 -3.55
C SER A 226 -9.70 -19.46 -4.69
N VAL A 227 -8.57 -18.75 -4.68
CA VAL A 227 -8.21 -17.81 -5.74
C VAL A 227 -7.09 -18.46 -6.56
N ASP A 228 -7.32 -18.57 -7.86
CA ASP A 228 -6.27 -18.93 -8.82
C ASP A 228 -5.49 -17.66 -9.20
N ALA A 229 -4.20 -17.65 -8.86
CA ALA A 229 -3.32 -16.51 -9.11
C ALA A 229 -3.20 -16.16 -10.60
N MET A 230 -3.16 -17.15 -11.49
CA MET A 230 -3.06 -16.93 -12.94
C MET A 230 -4.38 -16.46 -13.54
N ALA A 231 -5.51 -16.96 -13.05
CA ALA A 231 -6.83 -16.45 -13.46
C ALA A 231 -7.03 -15.01 -12.99
N ALA A 232 -6.64 -14.71 -11.74
CA ALA A 232 -6.64 -13.34 -11.22
C ALA A 232 -5.74 -12.44 -12.08
N MET A 233 -4.53 -12.89 -12.43
CA MET A 233 -3.64 -12.16 -13.33
C MET A 233 -4.26 -11.91 -14.71
N LYS A 234 -4.85 -12.93 -15.35
CA LYS A 234 -5.56 -12.76 -16.62
C LYS A 234 -6.70 -11.75 -16.54
N LEU A 235 -7.37 -11.61 -15.40
CA LEU A 235 -8.40 -10.57 -15.20
C LEU A 235 -7.79 -9.16 -15.08
N LEU A 236 -6.62 -9.05 -14.45
CA LEU A 236 -5.89 -7.79 -14.35
C LEU A 236 -5.33 -7.36 -15.73
N THR A 237 -4.95 -8.31 -16.58
CA THR A 237 -4.18 -8.08 -17.83
C THR A 237 -5.00 -8.20 -19.11
N GLY A 238 -6.10 -8.95 -19.13
CA GLY A 238 -6.85 -9.35 -20.31
C GLY A 238 -7.88 -8.34 -20.83
N ASN A 239 -7.54 -7.04 -20.88
CA ASN A 239 -8.35 -5.92 -21.43
C ASN A 239 -9.30 -5.17 -20.48
N ARG A 240 -9.11 -5.19 -19.16
CA ARG A 240 -10.02 -4.47 -18.22
C ARG A 240 -9.35 -3.51 -17.22
N LEU A 241 -8.19 -3.86 -16.67
CA LEU A 241 -7.48 -3.00 -15.70
C LEU A 241 -6.17 -2.44 -16.28
N TYR A 242 -5.31 -3.26 -16.87
CA TYR A 242 -4.10 -2.79 -17.57
C TYR A 242 -4.26 -2.94 -19.08
N SER A 243 -4.78 -1.91 -19.75
CA SER A 243 -4.83 -1.87 -21.22
C SER A 243 -3.47 -1.60 -21.86
N ASP A 244 -2.53 -1.03 -21.10
CA ASP A 244 -1.17 -0.73 -21.55
C ASP A 244 -0.17 -1.72 -20.93
N GLN A 245 0.47 -2.53 -21.78
CA GLN A 245 1.48 -3.51 -21.36
C GLN A 245 2.72 -2.87 -20.73
N ARG A 246 2.92 -1.55 -20.85
CA ARG A 246 4.07 -0.81 -20.31
C ARG A 246 3.93 -0.42 -18.84
N VAL A 247 2.78 -0.71 -18.22
CA VAL A 247 2.50 -0.31 -16.83
C VAL A 247 3.54 -0.84 -15.82
N PHE A 248 4.14 -2.01 -16.08
CA PHE A 248 5.19 -2.56 -15.20
C PHE A 248 6.36 -1.60 -14.97
N LEU A 249 6.71 -0.77 -15.97
CA LEU A 249 7.78 0.22 -15.85
C LEU A 249 7.48 1.21 -14.72
N ARG A 250 6.23 1.70 -14.68
CA ARG A 250 5.77 2.66 -13.67
C ARG A 250 5.65 2.00 -12.30
N GLU A 251 5.07 0.80 -12.22
CA GLU A 251 4.86 0.09 -10.95
C GLU A 251 6.19 -0.31 -10.28
N LEU A 252 7.19 -0.78 -11.05
CA LEU A 252 8.51 -1.12 -10.51
C LEU A 252 9.27 0.12 -10.01
N VAL A 253 9.21 1.24 -10.74
CA VAL A 253 9.82 2.49 -10.26
C VAL A 253 9.11 3.03 -9.02
N GLN A 254 7.78 2.93 -8.95
CA GLN A 254 7.02 3.32 -7.75
C GLN A 254 7.45 2.52 -6.52
N ASN A 255 7.58 1.20 -6.66
CA ASN A 255 8.05 0.34 -5.58
C ASN A 255 9.47 0.73 -5.12
N ALA A 256 10.37 1.03 -6.07
CA ALA A 256 11.74 1.49 -5.78
C ALA A 256 11.75 2.84 -5.03
N VAL A 257 10.92 3.80 -5.46
CA VAL A 257 10.76 5.10 -4.80
C VAL A 257 10.25 4.93 -3.37
N ASP A 258 9.24 4.08 -3.18
CA ASP A 258 8.67 3.81 -1.86
C ASP A 258 9.67 3.09 -0.92
N ALA A 259 10.46 2.15 -1.45
CA ALA A 259 11.53 1.48 -0.70
C ALA A 259 12.64 2.45 -0.26
N CYS A 260 13.03 3.39 -1.13
CA CYS A 260 13.97 4.46 -0.82
C CYS A 260 13.40 5.44 0.21
N ASN A 261 12.14 5.86 0.05
CA ASN A 261 11.45 6.73 1.02
C ASN A 261 11.40 6.09 2.40
N LEU A 262 11.07 4.80 2.48
CA LEU A 262 11.03 4.06 3.72
C LEU A 262 12.41 3.98 4.39
N LYS A 263 13.48 3.74 3.62
CA LYS A 263 14.85 3.75 4.14
C LYS A 263 15.24 5.12 4.73
N ARG A 264 14.85 6.22 4.08
CA ARG A 264 15.10 7.59 4.56
C ARG A 264 14.44 7.88 5.91
N LEU A 265 13.35 7.20 6.27
CA LEU A 265 12.72 7.36 7.59
C LEU A 265 13.60 6.80 8.72
N SER A 266 14.28 5.68 8.47
CA SER A 266 15.22 5.05 9.41
C SER A 266 16.63 5.62 9.35
N ASP A 267 17.07 6.05 8.16
CA ASP A 267 18.39 6.64 7.93
C ASP A 267 18.25 7.91 7.06
N PRO A 268 18.03 9.09 7.68
CA PRO A 268 17.85 10.35 6.96
C PRO A 268 19.08 10.80 6.16
N GLY A 269 20.27 10.26 6.44
CA GLY A 269 21.52 10.62 5.77
C GLY A 269 21.74 9.89 4.45
N VAL A 270 20.97 8.84 4.16
CA VAL A 270 21.13 8.05 2.94
C VAL A 270 20.72 8.84 1.70
N SER A 271 21.59 8.86 0.69
CA SER A 271 21.23 9.37 -0.63
C SER A 271 20.52 8.27 -1.43
N PRO A 272 19.23 8.43 -1.79
CA PRO A 272 18.51 7.42 -2.52
C PRO A 272 18.98 7.37 -3.98
N ASP A 273 19.16 6.16 -4.50
CA ASP A 273 19.64 5.89 -5.85
C ASP A 273 18.76 4.80 -6.47
N ILE A 274 18.16 5.14 -7.61
CA ILE A 274 17.35 4.21 -8.41
C ILE A 274 17.93 4.19 -9.82
N ARG A 275 18.13 2.98 -10.36
CA ARG A 275 18.69 2.79 -11.70
C ARG A 275 17.81 1.86 -12.54
N ILE A 276 17.71 2.18 -13.82
CA ILE A 276 17.08 1.34 -14.84
C ILE A 276 18.12 1.08 -15.92
N ASP A 277 18.49 -0.18 -16.13
CA ASP A 277 19.52 -0.56 -17.09
C ASP A 277 18.95 -1.47 -18.16
N PHE A 278 19.05 -1.04 -19.41
CA PHE A 278 18.72 -1.84 -20.58
C PHE A 278 19.98 -2.57 -21.06
N SER A 279 19.88 -3.89 -21.22
CA SER A 279 20.96 -4.68 -21.82
C SER A 279 21.18 -4.32 -23.30
N ALA A 280 22.42 -4.47 -23.76
CA ALA A 280 22.80 -4.20 -25.15
C ALA A 280 22.07 -5.06 -26.18
N ASP A 281 21.66 -6.28 -25.79
CA ASP A 281 20.88 -7.19 -26.64
C ASP A 281 19.37 -7.01 -26.49
N TYR A 282 18.93 -6.06 -25.67
CA TYR A 282 17.53 -5.74 -25.33
C TYR A 282 16.74 -6.89 -24.70
N LYS A 283 17.39 -7.98 -24.27
CA LYS A 283 16.69 -9.14 -23.70
C LYS A 283 16.36 -8.94 -22.23
N THR A 284 17.08 -8.06 -21.56
CA THR A 284 16.90 -7.79 -20.13
C THR A 284 16.78 -6.31 -19.81
N ILE A 285 15.94 -6.01 -18.80
CA ILE A 285 15.83 -4.71 -18.15
C ILE A 285 16.02 -4.94 -16.65
N ARG A 286 16.92 -4.17 -16.03
CA ARG A 286 17.16 -4.23 -14.59
C ARG A 286 16.66 -2.97 -13.91
N PHE A 287 15.94 -3.12 -12.81
CA PHE A 287 15.52 -2.04 -11.93
C PHE A 287 16.26 -2.23 -10.62
N ARG A 288 17.09 -1.26 -10.22
CA ARG A 288 17.87 -1.31 -8.99
C ARG A 288 17.48 -0.15 -8.09
N ASP A 289 17.34 -0.42 -6.81
CA ASP A 289 17.21 0.59 -5.77
C ASP A 289 18.14 0.28 -4.60
N ASN A 290 18.61 1.32 -3.92
CA ASN A 290 19.36 1.19 -2.66
C ASN A 290 18.44 1.37 -1.43
N GLY A 291 17.16 1.03 -1.56
CA GLY A 291 16.15 1.18 -0.54
C GLY A 291 16.29 0.19 0.62
N ILE A 292 15.21 -0.02 1.35
CA ILE A 292 15.23 -0.82 2.60
C ILE A 292 15.55 -2.31 2.35
N GLY A 293 15.26 -2.83 1.15
CA GLY A 293 15.38 -4.24 0.81
C GLY A 293 14.41 -5.15 1.58
N MET A 294 14.49 -6.45 1.33
CA MET A 294 13.65 -7.46 1.98
C MET A 294 14.49 -8.56 2.61
N ASP A 295 14.01 -9.08 3.73
CA ASP A 295 14.46 -10.34 4.32
C ASP A 295 13.44 -11.45 3.98
N ARG A 296 13.72 -12.68 4.42
CA ARG A 296 12.85 -13.83 4.16
C ARG A 296 11.43 -13.63 4.70
N GLN A 297 11.29 -13.07 5.90
CA GLN A 297 9.99 -12.86 6.51
C GLN A 297 9.15 -11.83 5.73
N TRP A 298 9.77 -10.74 5.29
CA TRP A 298 9.13 -9.72 4.46
C TRP A 298 8.71 -10.30 3.11
N MET A 299 9.54 -11.17 2.54
CA MET A 299 9.22 -11.85 1.28
C MET A 299 7.97 -12.73 1.40
N GLU A 300 7.94 -13.60 2.42
CA GLU A 300 6.81 -14.51 2.67
C GLU A 300 5.53 -13.76 3.08
N LYS A 301 5.66 -12.64 3.80
CA LYS A 301 4.52 -11.87 4.33
C LYS A 301 3.91 -10.89 3.31
N TYR A 302 4.74 -10.26 2.48
CA TYR A 302 4.31 -9.16 1.60
C TYR A 302 4.55 -9.43 0.13
N PHE A 303 5.77 -9.82 -0.26
CA PHE A 303 6.12 -9.94 -1.68
C PHE A 303 5.38 -11.10 -2.37
N LEU A 304 5.28 -12.25 -1.69
CA LEU A 304 4.64 -13.45 -2.25
C LEU A 304 3.11 -13.47 -2.10
N LYS A 305 2.54 -12.58 -1.29
CA LYS A 305 1.10 -12.54 -1.03
C LYS A 305 0.42 -11.50 -1.90
N ILE A 306 -0.29 -11.97 -2.93
CA ILE A 306 -1.06 -11.13 -3.85
C ILE A 306 -2.08 -10.30 -3.05
N GLY A 307 -2.10 -9.00 -3.30
CA GLY A 307 -3.06 -8.09 -2.69
C GLY A 307 -2.69 -7.62 -1.28
N ILE A 308 -1.52 -8.03 -0.75
CA ILE A 308 -1.04 -7.59 0.56
C ILE A 308 0.16 -6.67 0.36
N SER A 309 0.05 -5.43 0.84
CA SER A 309 1.13 -4.44 0.80
C SER A 309 1.60 -4.12 2.22
N PHE A 310 2.93 -4.06 2.43
CA PHE A 310 3.51 -3.58 3.69
C PHE A 310 2.94 -2.21 4.07
N TYR A 311 2.83 -1.31 3.09
CA TYR A 311 2.41 0.07 3.29
C TYR A 311 0.96 0.22 3.79
N GLN A 312 0.11 -0.79 3.58
CA GLN A 312 -1.26 -0.84 4.12
C GLN A 312 -1.40 -1.71 5.38
N SER A 313 -0.37 -2.48 5.73
CA SER A 313 -0.43 -3.40 6.86
C SER A 313 -0.33 -2.68 8.22
N GLY A 314 -0.83 -3.29 9.29
CA GLY A 314 -0.70 -2.75 10.65
C GLY A 314 0.75 -2.51 11.07
N ASP A 315 1.69 -3.30 10.52
CA ASP A 315 3.12 -3.16 10.77
C ASP A 315 3.69 -1.80 10.34
N SER A 316 3.12 -1.14 9.32
CA SER A 316 3.56 0.20 8.90
C SER A 316 3.18 1.29 9.92
N LYS A 317 2.15 1.06 10.73
CA LYS A 317 1.69 2.00 11.79
C LYS A 317 2.60 1.98 13.03
N ASN A 318 3.46 0.98 13.15
CA ASN A 318 4.46 0.90 14.22
C ASN A 318 5.72 1.73 13.91
N LEU A 319 5.85 2.25 12.68
CA LEU A 319 6.82 3.29 12.35
C LEU A 319 6.33 4.60 12.98
N ASP A 320 7.21 5.30 13.71
CA ASP A 320 6.90 6.50 14.49
C ASP A 320 5.96 7.47 13.74
N ASN A 321 4.71 7.58 14.21
CA ASN A 321 3.61 8.33 13.59
C ASN A 321 3.95 9.82 13.35
N SER A 322 4.98 10.36 14.03
CA SER A 322 5.45 11.73 13.85
C SER A 322 6.22 11.96 12.54
N ARG A 323 6.67 10.88 11.86
CA ARG A 323 7.45 10.95 10.60
C ARG A 323 6.74 10.35 9.39
N VAL A 324 5.58 9.74 9.57
CA VAL A 324 4.82 9.08 8.50
C VAL A 324 3.85 10.08 7.85
N ASP A 325 4.41 11.11 7.21
CA ASP A 325 3.76 11.78 6.07
C ASP A 325 4.09 11.06 4.75
N ALA A 326 4.76 9.89 4.85
CA ALA A 326 5.10 8.99 3.76
C ALA A 326 3.82 8.34 3.22
N SER A 327 3.09 9.11 2.44
CA SER A 327 1.98 8.64 1.65
C SER A 327 2.57 7.83 0.49
N PHE A 328 2.85 6.55 0.76
CA PHE A 328 3.42 5.61 -0.19
C PHE A 328 2.55 5.48 -1.43
N ILE A 329 3.21 5.39 -2.58
CA ILE A 329 2.52 5.31 -3.86
C ILE A 329 1.88 3.92 -4.00
N SER A 330 2.59 2.86 -3.60
CA SER A 330 2.30 1.43 -3.86
C SER A 330 1.37 0.81 -2.81
N LYS A 331 0.06 0.88 -3.04
CA LYS A 331 -0.95 0.52 -2.03
C LYS A 331 -1.51 -0.89 -2.17
N PHE A 332 -1.64 -1.40 -3.39
CA PHE A 332 -2.47 -2.58 -3.67
C PHE A 332 -1.75 -3.93 -3.60
N GLY A 333 -0.41 -3.98 -3.59
CA GLY A 333 0.32 -5.25 -3.52
C GLY A 333 0.16 -6.17 -4.75
N ILE A 334 -0.16 -5.59 -5.92
CA ILE A 334 -0.29 -6.30 -7.20
C ILE A 334 0.68 -5.78 -8.28
N GLY A 335 1.32 -4.62 -8.05
CA GLY A 335 2.12 -3.93 -9.05
C GLY A 335 3.30 -4.76 -9.57
N PHE A 336 3.96 -5.54 -8.70
CA PHE A 336 5.05 -6.44 -9.11
C PHE A 336 4.59 -7.48 -10.15
N LEU A 337 3.37 -7.99 -10.03
CA LEU A 337 2.87 -9.02 -10.94
C LEU A 337 2.74 -8.52 -12.39
N SER A 338 2.62 -7.21 -12.59
CA SER A 338 2.63 -6.62 -13.93
C SER A 338 3.95 -6.86 -14.68
N SER A 339 5.05 -7.20 -13.99
CA SER A 339 6.32 -7.58 -14.63
C SER A 339 6.20 -8.81 -15.54
N PHE A 340 5.32 -9.76 -15.21
CA PHE A 340 5.05 -10.95 -16.02
C PHE A 340 4.23 -10.64 -17.30
N LEU A 341 3.78 -9.39 -17.50
CA LEU A 341 3.30 -8.93 -18.81
C LEU A 341 4.43 -8.80 -19.83
N ALA A 342 5.62 -8.46 -19.35
CA ALA A 342 6.76 -8.15 -20.18
C ALA A 342 7.81 -9.27 -20.21
N ALA A 343 7.87 -10.07 -19.15
CA ALA A 343 8.94 -11.03 -18.91
C ALA A 343 8.46 -12.47 -18.82
N GLU A 344 9.26 -13.39 -19.36
CA GLU A 344 9.09 -14.85 -19.21
C GLU A 344 9.78 -15.38 -17.95
N GLN A 345 10.76 -14.65 -17.43
CA GLN A 345 11.45 -14.96 -16.20
C GLN A 345 11.81 -13.66 -15.47
N VAL A 346 11.66 -13.67 -14.15
CA VAL A 346 12.03 -12.55 -13.28
C VAL A 346 13.03 -13.04 -12.25
N VAL A 347 14.15 -12.33 -12.13
CA VAL A 347 15.17 -12.57 -11.10
C VAL A 347 15.16 -11.41 -10.13
N VAL A 348 15.00 -11.69 -8.84
CA VAL A 348 14.99 -10.69 -7.77
C VAL A 348 16.18 -10.94 -6.85
N THR A 349 17.03 -9.93 -6.69
CA THR A 349 18.11 -9.93 -5.71
C THR A 349 17.79 -8.87 -4.66
N THR A 350 17.76 -9.20 -3.38
CA THR A 350 17.37 -8.25 -2.34
C THR A 350 18.13 -8.48 -1.04
N ARG A 351 18.47 -7.39 -0.34
CA ARG A 351 19.10 -7.47 0.99
C ARG A 351 18.62 -6.34 1.87
N LYS A 352 18.12 -6.70 3.05
CA LYS A 352 17.80 -5.78 4.12
C LYS A 352 18.98 -5.63 5.09
N ALA A 353 19.17 -4.43 5.64
CA ALA A 353 20.26 -4.13 6.56
C ALA A 353 20.33 -5.14 7.72
N GLY A 354 21.52 -5.68 7.99
CA GLY A 354 21.76 -6.66 9.06
C GLY A 354 21.18 -8.07 8.80
N GLN A 355 20.67 -8.35 7.60
CA GLN A 355 20.13 -9.66 7.21
C GLN A 355 20.88 -10.23 6.00
N PRO A 356 20.93 -11.57 5.83
CA PRO A 356 21.54 -12.16 4.64
C PRO A 356 20.74 -11.79 3.38
N GLY A 357 21.44 -11.55 2.28
CA GLY A 357 20.81 -11.28 0.99
C GLY A 357 20.16 -12.52 0.38
N LEU A 358 19.13 -12.32 -0.43
CA LEU A 358 18.37 -13.35 -1.12
C LEU A 358 18.43 -13.15 -2.64
N LEU A 359 18.56 -14.24 -3.37
CA LEU A 359 18.45 -14.32 -4.82
C LEU A 359 17.29 -15.28 -5.16
N ILE A 360 16.27 -14.76 -5.84
CA ILE A 360 15.06 -15.50 -6.21
C ILE A 360 14.92 -15.50 -7.72
N THR A 361 14.76 -16.69 -8.32
CA THR A 361 14.40 -16.83 -9.73
C THR A 361 12.96 -17.33 -9.84
N ILE A 362 12.15 -16.60 -10.61
CA ILE A 362 10.72 -16.86 -10.81
C ILE A 362 10.47 -17.08 -12.29
N HIS A 363 10.09 -18.30 -12.65
CA HIS A 363 9.72 -18.68 -14.02
C HIS A 363 8.20 -18.58 -14.25
N THR A 364 7.40 -19.05 -13.28
CA THR A 364 5.94 -19.00 -13.34
C THR A 364 5.40 -18.63 -11.96
N LEU A 365 4.14 -18.16 -11.88
CA LEU A 365 3.46 -17.86 -10.62
C LEU A 365 2.84 -19.12 -9.95
N GLN A 366 2.93 -20.29 -10.60
CA GLN A 366 2.31 -21.53 -10.12
C GLN A 366 3.33 -22.53 -9.57
N ASP A 367 4.60 -22.42 -9.97
CA ASP A 367 5.67 -23.30 -9.54
C ASP A 367 6.45 -22.76 -8.34
N TYR A 368 7.27 -23.62 -7.74
CA TYR A 368 8.24 -23.22 -6.73
C TYR A 368 9.28 -22.27 -7.32
N PHE A 369 9.71 -21.29 -6.52
CA PHE A 369 10.80 -20.39 -6.88
C PHE A 369 12.14 -20.96 -6.46
N ASP A 370 13.17 -20.73 -7.27
CA ASP A 370 14.54 -21.05 -6.88
C ASP A 370 15.06 -19.93 -5.96
N VAL A 371 15.21 -20.23 -4.68
CA VAL A 371 15.71 -19.28 -3.67
C VAL A 371 17.11 -19.69 -3.22
N ARG A 372 18.06 -18.76 -3.28
CA ARG A 372 19.43 -18.92 -2.79
C ARG A 372 19.83 -17.75 -1.92
N LEU A 373 20.83 -17.94 -1.07
CA LEU A 373 21.53 -16.81 -0.45
C LEU A 373 22.27 -16.04 -1.55
N ALA A 374 22.12 -14.72 -1.55
CA ALA A 374 22.92 -13.86 -2.39
C ALA A 374 24.37 -13.84 -1.88
N ASN A 375 25.30 -13.41 -2.74
CA ASN A 375 26.70 -13.24 -2.36
C ASN A 375 26.86 -12.23 -1.21
N GLU A 376 27.92 -12.37 -0.42
CA GLU A 376 28.18 -11.49 0.75
C GLU A 376 28.30 -10.00 0.38
N ASP A 377 28.73 -9.71 -0.86
CA ASP A 377 28.88 -8.37 -1.42
C ASP A 377 27.58 -7.77 -1.98
N CYS A 378 26.47 -8.52 -1.98
CA CYS A 378 25.17 -8.06 -2.47
C CYS A 378 24.72 -6.78 -1.74
N PRO A 379 24.63 -5.59 -2.36
CA PRO A 379 24.30 -4.35 -1.66
C PRO A 379 22.91 -4.36 -1.02
N GLU A 380 22.67 -3.45 -0.06
CA GLU A 380 21.32 -3.23 0.48
C GLU A 380 20.39 -2.65 -0.58
N GLY A 381 19.12 -3.06 -0.52
CA GLY A 381 18.10 -2.65 -1.48
C GLY A 381 17.61 -3.84 -2.30
N THR A 382 17.12 -3.57 -3.52
CA THR A 382 16.55 -4.60 -4.40
C THR A 382 16.97 -4.36 -5.85
N GLU A 383 17.32 -5.44 -6.55
CA GLU A 383 17.42 -5.51 -8.00
C GLU A 383 16.33 -6.45 -8.55
N VAL A 384 15.53 -5.97 -9.49
CA VAL A 384 14.60 -6.78 -10.27
C VAL A 384 15.10 -6.82 -11.71
N CYS A 385 15.54 -7.99 -12.16
CA CYS A 385 15.96 -8.26 -13.52
C CYS A 385 14.86 -9.01 -14.28
N LEU A 386 14.33 -8.37 -15.33
CA LEU A 386 13.31 -8.91 -16.20
C LEU A 386 13.96 -9.55 -17.43
N HIS A 387 13.69 -10.82 -17.70
CA HIS A 387 14.01 -11.47 -18.96
C HIS A 387 12.80 -11.36 -19.89
N LEU A 388 12.89 -10.44 -20.86
CA LEU A 388 11.77 -10.06 -21.72
C LEU A 388 11.33 -11.21 -22.63
N SER A 389 10.02 -11.31 -22.84
CA SER A 389 9.48 -12.19 -23.89
C SER A 389 9.86 -11.67 -25.29
N ALA A 390 9.80 -12.55 -26.29
CA ALA A 390 10.18 -12.22 -27.67
C ALA A 390 9.44 -10.98 -28.23
N GLU A 391 8.16 -10.82 -27.90
CA GLU A 391 7.36 -9.65 -28.28
C GLU A 391 7.89 -8.37 -27.62
N ASN A 392 8.16 -8.41 -26.31
CA ASN A 392 8.62 -7.27 -25.52
C ASN A 392 10.06 -6.83 -25.85
N VAL A 393 10.89 -7.73 -26.37
CA VAL A 393 12.19 -7.36 -26.97
C VAL A 393 12.02 -6.39 -28.15
N SER A 394 10.96 -6.54 -28.96
CA SER A 394 10.69 -5.64 -30.09
C SER A 394 10.25 -4.25 -29.62
N PHE A 395 9.49 -4.19 -28.52
CA PHE A 395 9.13 -2.93 -27.86
C PHE A 395 10.36 -2.22 -27.27
N ALA A 396 11.27 -2.97 -26.64
CA ALA A 396 12.53 -2.42 -26.14
C ALA A 396 13.40 -1.87 -27.29
N LYS A 397 13.56 -2.61 -28.40
CA LYS A 397 14.34 -2.18 -29.58
C LYS A 397 13.81 -0.89 -30.21
N SER A 398 12.48 -0.73 -30.26
CA SER A 398 11.84 0.48 -30.80
C SER A 398 11.85 1.68 -29.85
N MET A 399 12.59 1.60 -28.73
CA MET A 399 12.71 2.66 -27.70
C MET A 399 11.39 3.07 -27.05
N GLN A 400 10.34 2.27 -27.19
CA GLN A 400 9.03 2.60 -26.65
C GLN A 400 9.03 2.66 -25.11
N TYR A 401 9.77 1.78 -24.45
CA TYR A 401 9.90 1.79 -22.99
C TYR A 401 10.65 3.03 -22.50
N VAL A 402 11.73 3.42 -23.18
CA VAL A 402 12.49 4.64 -22.84
C VAL A 402 11.61 5.88 -23.00
N CYS A 403 10.86 5.99 -24.10
CA CYS A 403 9.92 7.09 -24.33
C CYS A 403 8.79 7.11 -23.29
N TYR A 404 8.25 5.94 -22.94
CA TYR A 404 7.23 5.79 -21.90
C TYR A 404 7.74 6.29 -20.55
N LEU A 405 8.92 5.83 -20.11
CA LEU A 405 9.55 6.26 -18.86
C LEU A 405 9.72 7.79 -18.82
N LYS A 406 10.29 8.39 -19.88
CA LYS A 406 10.51 9.85 -19.98
C LYS A 406 9.22 10.67 -19.95
N THR A 407 8.14 10.14 -20.51
CA THR A 407 6.87 10.85 -20.59
C THR A 407 6.07 10.72 -19.29
N ASN A 408 6.12 9.56 -18.65
CA ASN A 408 5.30 9.24 -17.49
C ASN A 408 5.98 9.54 -16.15
N LEU A 409 7.31 9.62 -16.09
CA LEU A 409 8.07 9.80 -14.85
C LEU A 409 8.88 11.10 -14.90
N ARG A 410 8.29 12.19 -14.39
CA ARG A 410 8.81 13.55 -14.62
C ARG A 410 9.27 14.26 -13.35
N PHE A 411 8.52 14.11 -12.25
CA PHE A 411 8.72 14.92 -11.03
C PHE A 411 8.85 14.07 -9.76
N LEU A 412 9.62 12.98 -9.86
CA LEU A 412 9.78 12.02 -8.78
C LEU A 412 10.56 12.62 -7.61
N THR A 413 10.29 12.16 -6.39
CA THR A 413 11.01 12.56 -5.18
C THR A 413 12.40 11.92 -5.04
N VAL A 414 12.68 10.93 -5.88
CA VAL A 414 13.97 10.26 -6.02
C VAL A 414 14.32 10.25 -7.51
N PRO A 415 15.50 10.79 -7.91
CA PRO A 415 15.94 10.74 -9.30
C PRO A 415 16.18 9.30 -9.74
N VAL A 416 15.89 9.00 -11.01
CA VAL A 416 16.11 7.67 -11.59
C VAL A 416 17.13 7.76 -12.70
N THR A 417 18.25 7.07 -12.55
CA THR A 417 19.27 6.97 -13.60
C THR A 417 18.88 5.91 -14.60
N LEU A 418 18.61 6.31 -15.84
CA LEU A 418 18.31 5.42 -16.95
C LEU A 418 19.56 5.23 -17.83
N THR A 419 20.04 3.99 -17.92
CA THR A 419 21.08 3.57 -18.87
C THR A 419 20.42 2.86 -20.05
N ASP A 420 20.56 3.40 -21.26
CA ASP A 420 20.05 2.75 -22.46
C ASP A 420 20.95 1.60 -22.95
N HIS A 421 20.50 0.90 -23.98
CA HIS A 421 21.20 -0.23 -24.59
C HIS A 421 22.60 0.10 -25.14
N LEU A 422 22.94 1.38 -25.37
CA LEU A 422 24.27 1.83 -25.80
C LEU A 422 25.15 2.25 -24.62
N GLY A 423 24.66 2.12 -23.38
CA GLY A 423 25.34 2.59 -22.18
C GLY A 423 25.20 4.10 -21.93
N ARG A 424 24.34 4.81 -22.67
CA ARG A 424 24.14 6.24 -22.45
C ARG A 424 23.23 6.45 -21.25
N GLN A 425 23.64 7.34 -20.35
CA GLN A 425 22.90 7.65 -19.13
C GLN A 425 22.07 8.92 -19.29
N SER A 426 20.88 8.91 -18.70
CA SER A 426 20.01 10.09 -18.53
C SER A 426 19.31 10.00 -17.19
N VAL A 427 19.03 11.14 -16.56
CA VAL A 427 18.29 11.18 -15.29
C VAL A 427 16.83 11.48 -15.58
N LEU A 428 15.93 10.67 -15.01
CA LEU A 428 14.48 10.84 -15.05
C LEU A 428 13.98 11.38 -13.71
N GLY A 429 12.81 12.02 -13.72
CA GLY A 429 12.15 12.44 -12.48
C GLY A 429 12.69 13.72 -11.84
N SER A 430 13.82 14.26 -12.32
CA SER A 430 14.46 15.48 -11.79
C SER A 430 14.08 16.76 -12.54
N GLU A 431 13.02 16.70 -13.34
CA GLU A 431 12.67 17.84 -14.18
C GLU A 431 12.07 18.94 -13.29
N PRO A 432 12.49 20.19 -13.48
CA PRO A 432 11.99 21.25 -12.65
C PRO A 432 10.51 21.50 -12.98
N LEU A 433 9.70 21.57 -11.93
CA LEU A 433 8.28 21.95 -12.01
C LEU A 433 8.07 23.46 -12.18
N ALA A 434 9.16 24.20 -12.21
CA ALA A 434 9.23 25.59 -12.63
C ALA A 434 10.10 25.63 -13.88
N TYR A 435 9.62 26.25 -14.95
CA TYR A 435 10.56 26.78 -15.93
C TYR A 435 11.34 27.87 -15.19
N GLU A 436 12.66 27.73 -15.07
CA GLU A 436 13.47 28.93 -14.86
C GLU A 436 13.07 29.88 -15.99
N LYS A 437 12.74 31.13 -15.64
CA LYS A 437 12.47 32.17 -16.64
C LYS A 437 13.75 32.28 -17.46
N ASP A 438 13.82 31.55 -18.56
CA ASP A 438 14.89 31.75 -19.51
C ASP A 438 14.62 33.12 -20.12
N GLU A 439 15.45 34.10 -19.75
CA GLU A 439 15.37 35.48 -20.24
C GLU A 439 15.53 35.55 -21.77
N SER A 440 15.85 34.42 -22.41
CA SER A 440 16.13 34.29 -23.84
C SER A 440 14.90 34.24 -24.76
N TYR A 441 13.68 33.98 -24.27
CA TYR A 441 12.48 33.91 -25.13
C TYR A 441 11.41 34.94 -24.78
N ASN A 442 11.50 36.11 -25.40
CA ASN A 442 10.54 37.22 -25.34
C ASN A 442 9.09 36.90 -25.80
N CYS A 443 8.78 35.65 -26.13
CA CYS A 443 7.49 35.20 -26.65
C CYS A 443 6.95 33.96 -25.91
N GLU A 444 7.61 33.49 -24.85
CA GLU A 444 7.16 32.38 -24.03
C GLU A 444 6.80 32.88 -22.63
N PHE A 445 5.63 32.49 -22.13
CA PHE A 445 5.12 32.96 -20.86
C PHE A 445 4.76 31.78 -19.97
N VAL A 446 5.22 31.83 -18.72
CA VAL A 446 5.02 30.76 -17.74
C VAL A 446 4.44 31.36 -16.47
N ALA A 447 3.27 30.88 -16.05
CA ALA A 447 2.64 31.25 -14.80
C ALA A 447 2.71 30.09 -13.80
N PRO A 448 3.33 30.26 -12.63
CA PRO A 448 3.27 29.26 -11.58
C PRO A 448 1.85 29.16 -11.02
N LEU A 449 1.45 27.96 -10.63
CA LEU A 449 0.18 27.68 -9.98
C LEU A 449 0.42 27.47 -8.48
N MET A 450 -0.29 28.26 -7.67
CA MET A 450 -0.16 28.25 -6.21
C MET A 450 -1.12 27.23 -5.60
N PHE A 451 -0.57 26.10 -5.15
CA PHE A 451 -1.28 25.09 -4.35
C PHE A 451 -0.74 25.07 -2.91
N LYS A 452 -1.32 24.23 -2.04
CA LYS A 452 -0.87 24.11 -0.66
C LYS A 452 0.46 23.36 -0.58
N ASP A 453 0.47 22.17 -1.16
CA ASP A 453 1.63 21.27 -1.17
C ASP A 453 2.02 20.87 -2.61
N ALA A 454 1.06 20.87 -3.54
CA ALA A 454 1.30 20.60 -4.95
C ALA A 454 2.10 21.72 -5.64
N LYS A 455 2.67 21.39 -6.80
CA LYS A 455 3.32 22.37 -7.68
C LYS A 455 2.73 22.27 -9.07
N GLY A 456 2.70 23.39 -9.80
CA GLY A 456 2.29 23.37 -11.19
C GLY A 456 2.60 24.67 -11.90
N PHE A 457 2.40 24.67 -13.21
CA PHE A 457 2.49 25.87 -14.03
C PHE A 457 1.56 25.79 -15.24
N LEU A 458 1.24 26.96 -15.78
CA LEU A 458 0.67 27.12 -17.11
C LEU A 458 1.70 27.77 -18.02
N PHE A 459 1.62 27.44 -19.30
CA PHE A 459 2.54 27.89 -20.32
C PHE A 459 1.79 28.23 -21.60
N MET A 460 2.19 29.33 -22.22
CA MET A 460 1.73 29.74 -23.54
C MET A 460 2.87 30.34 -24.35
N LYS A 461 2.74 30.28 -25.68
CA LYS A 461 3.64 30.96 -26.62
C LYS A 461 2.89 31.96 -27.47
N THR A 462 3.57 33.05 -27.81
CA THR A 462 3.10 34.05 -28.77
C THR A 462 3.97 34.08 -30.01
N LYS A 463 3.41 34.54 -31.12
CA LYS A 463 4.15 34.87 -32.33
C LYS A 463 4.62 36.32 -32.26
N ARG A 464 5.89 36.53 -32.56
CA ARG A 464 6.55 37.85 -32.60
C ARG A 464 6.92 38.21 -34.03
N ASN A 465 6.70 39.48 -34.39
CA ASN A 465 7.22 40.08 -35.61
C ASN A 465 7.93 41.39 -35.23
N LYS A 466 9.24 41.47 -35.47
CA LYS A 466 10.09 42.58 -35.00
C LYS A 466 9.86 42.85 -33.50
N ASP A 467 9.34 44.00 -33.12
CA ASP A 467 9.08 44.38 -31.74
C ASP A 467 7.59 44.35 -31.38
N THR A 468 6.81 43.52 -32.09
CA THR A 468 5.38 43.37 -31.86
C THR A 468 4.98 41.91 -31.68
N LEU A 469 4.33 41.58 -30.56
CA LEU A 469 3.61 40.32 -30.38
C LEU A 469 2.22 40.42 -31.01
N TYR A 470 1.87 39.47 -31.89
CA TYR A 470 0.68 39.63 -32.73
C TYR A 470 -0.34 38.49 -32.67
N ALA A 471 0.06 37.28 -32.27
CA ALA A 471 -0.85 36.14 -32.18
C ALA A 471 -0.40 35.13 -31.12
N LEU A 472 -1.28 34.23 -30.71
CA LEU A 472 -0.94 33.05 -29.91
C LEU A 472 -0.49 31.92 -30.84
N GLU A 473 0.46 31.11 -30.37
CA GLU A 473 0.75 29.83 -31.02
C GLU A 473 -0.22 28.76 -30.54
N ASN A 474 -0.54 27.82 -31.43
CA ASN A 474 -1.38 26.69 -31.06
C ASN A 474 -0.53 25.70 -30.24
N ALA A 475 -1.03 25.34 -29.07
CA ALA A 475 -0.37 24.41 -28.17
C ALA A 475 -1.20 23.12 -28.10
N LYS A 476 -0.59 22.00 -28.50
CA LYS A 476 -1.18 20.68 -28.32
C LYS A 476 -0.83 20.18 -26.92
N GLY A 477 -1.81 20.03 -26.01
CA GLY A 477 -1.49 19.38 -24.75
C GLY A 477 -2.41 19.57 -23.54
N GLY A 478 -3.38 20.48 -23.52
CA GLY A 478 -4.24 20.67 -22.34
C GLY A 478 -3.47 20.76 -21.02
N VAL A 479 -4.05 20.23 -19.93
CA VAL A 479 -3.40 20.16 -18.62
C VAL A 479 -3.01 18.71 -18.33
N SER A 480 -1.71 18.44 -18.29
CA SER A 480 -1.16 17.17 -17.83
C SER A 480 -1.10 17.14 -16.31
N ILE A 481 -1.65 16.08 -15.72
CA ILE A 481 -1.74 15.91 -14.27
C ILE A 481 -0.88 14.73 -13.86
N PHE A 482 0.00 15.01 -12.92
CA PHE A 482 0.89 14.09 -12.27
C PHE A 482 0.48 13.97 -10.80
N GLN A 483 0.72 12.82 -10.19
CA GLN A 483 0.64 12.64 -8.75
C GLN A 483 1.92 11.97 -8.29
N ASP A 484 2.60 12.58 -7.32
CA ASP A 484 3.89 12.11 -6.81
C ASP A 484 4.95 11.90 -7.90
N GLY A 485 4.93 12.75 -8.92
CA GLY A 485 5.88 12.73 -10.02
C GLY A 485 5.52 11.84 -11.20
N ILE A 486 4.36 11.21 -11.14
CA ILE A 486 3.95 10.18 -12.07
C ILE A 486 2.71 10.62 -12.84
N PHE A 487 2.76 10.51 -14.15
CA PHE A 487 1.67 10.90 -15.04
C PHE A 487 0.43 10.05 -14.77
N VAL A 488 -0.71 10.73 -14.66
CA VAL A 488 -2.01 10.10 -14.45
C VAL A 488 -2.89 10.33 -15.67
N THR A 489 -3.11 11.59 -16.05
CA THR A 489 -4.03 11.93 -17.12
C THR A 489 -3.74 13.29 -17.73
N GLN A 490 -4.32 13.56 -18.90
CA GLN A 490 -4.27 14.85 -19.55
C GLN A 490 -5.68 15.24 -20.00
N THR A 491 -6.12 16.44 -19.63
CA THR A 491 -7.46 16.94 -19.96
C THR A 491 -7.43 18.42 -20.32
N THR A 492 -8.33 18.83 -21.22
CA THR A 492 -8.58 20.23 -21.55
C THR A 492 -9.71 20.84 -20.72
N ASP A 493 -10.46 20.03 -19.98
CA ASP A 493 -11.68 20.44 -19.28
C ASP A 493 -11.41 21.29 -18.03
N LEU A 494 -10.15 21.31 -17.59
CA LEU A 494 -9.65 22.18 -16.55
C LEU A 494 -9.35 23.61 -17.06
N LEU A 495 -9.21 23.78 -18.37
CA LEU A 495 -9.01 25.09 -19.00
C LEU A 495 -10.35 25.68 -19.47
N PRO A 496 -10.54 26.99 -19.35
CA PRO A 496 -11.62 27.71 -20.03
C PRO A 496 -11.59 27.43 -21.54
N GLU A 497 -12.75 27.38 -22.17
CA GLU A 497 -12.89 27.00 -23.58
C GLU A 497 -11.94 27.79 -24.50
N GLY A 498 -11.87 29.10 -24.29
CA GLY A 498 -11.00 29.99 -25.07
C GLY A 498 -9.50 29.74 -24.94
N ALA A 499 -9.05 29.09 -23.86
CA ALA A 499 -7.64 28.84 -23.59
C ALA A 499 -7.16 27.45 -24.07
N ARG A 500 -8.09 26.53 -24.38
CA ARG A 500 -7.79 25.10 -24.66
C ARG A 500 -6.84 24.87 -25.84
N GLN A 501 -6.79 25.80 -26.80
CA GLN A 501 -5.96 25.67 -28.00
C GLN A 501 -4.56 26.30 -27.85
N ASN A 502 -4.30 27.10 -26.81
CA ASN A 502 -3.09 27.92 -26.73
C ASN A 502 -2.34 27.77 -25.41
N VAL A 503 -2.99 27.24 -24.38
CA VAL A 503 -2.41 27.07 -23.05
C VAL A 503 -2.18 25.59 -22.78
N ILE A 504 -1.00 25.26 -22.29
CA ILE A 504 -0.70 23.95 -21.69
C ILE A 504 -0.44 24.11 -20.21
N GLY A 505 -0.86 23.12 -19.43
CA GLY A 505 -0.63 23.08 -17.99
C GLY A 505 0.09 21.82 -17.57
N ARG A 506 0.89 21.91 -16.51
CA ARG A 506 1.42 20.75 -15.80
C ARG A 506 1.21 20.94 -14.32
N ILE A 507 0.58 19.97 -13.68
CA ILE A 507 0.29 19.99 -12.25
C ILE A 507 0.80 18.67 -11.67
N ASN A 508 1.58 18.73 -10.60
CA ASN A 508 1.99 17.58 -9.81
C ASN A 508 1.38 17.66 -8.42
N LEU A 509 0.38 16.82 -8.18
CA LEU A 509 -0.35 16.70 -6.93
C LEU A 509 0.49 15.93 -5.92
N THR A 510 0.73 16.54 -4.75
CA THR A 510 1.53 15.98 -3.66
C THR A 510 0.92 16.36 -2.31
N GLY A 511 1.29 15.66 -1.24
CA GLY A 511 0.83 15.97 0.12
C GLY A 511 -0.70 15.97 0.24
N ARG A 512 -1.26 17.04 0.80
CA ARG A 512 -2.70 17.20 1.05
C ARG A 512 -3.52 17.47 -0.21
N ASP A 513 -2.87 17.82 -1.32
CA ASP A 513 -3.53 18.08 -2.60
C ASP A 513 -3.69 16.80 -3.45
N ARG A 514 -3.30 15.63 -2.92
CA ARG A 514 -3.50 14.34 -3.60
C ARG A 514 -4.98 14.04 -3.81
N CYS A 515 -5.24 13.33 -4.91
CA CYS A 515 -6.56 12.83 -5.25
C CYS A 515 -6.60 11.30 -5.22
N GLU A 516 -7.82 10.78 -5.06
CA GLU A 516 -8.07 9.37 -5.22
C GLU A 516 -7.94 9.00 -6.70
N LEU A 517 -7.21 7.91 -6.96
CA LEU A 517 -6.96 7.40 -8.30
C LEU A 517 -7.72 6.11 -8.53
N SER A 518 -8.04 5.83 -9.78
CA SER A 518 -8.47 4.50 -10.20
C SER A 518 -7.39 3.44 -9.93
N MET A 519 -7.78 2.17 -9.89
CA MET A 519 -6.85 1.06 -9.65
C MET A 519 -5.70 0.99 -10.68
N ASP A 520 -5.98 1.35 -11.94
CA ASP A 520 -4.99 1.44 -13.02
C ASP A 520 -4.22 2.76 -13.05
N ARG A 521 -4.57 3.70 -12.15
CA ARG A 521 -3.96 5.02 -11.96
C ARG A 521 -3.92 5.90 -13.21
N ASN A 522 -4.88 5.74 -14.11
CA ASN A 522 -5.01 6.58 -15.30
C ASN A 522 -6.21 7.55 -15.22
N ARG A 523 -6.98 7.49 -14.13
CA ARG A 523 -8.12 8.37 -13.87
C ARG A 523 -8.07 8.91 -12.45
N ILE A 524 -8.56 10.14 -12.30
CA ILE A 524 -8.67 10.84 -11.04
C ILE A 524 -10.15 10.93 -10.67
N PHE A 525 -10.48 10.58 -9.43
CA PHE A 525 -11.79 10.83 -8.84
C PHE A 525 -11.73 12.15 -8.09
N TRP A 526 -12.34 13.17 -8.69
CA TRP A 526 -12.41 14.52 -8.13
C TRP A 526 -13.56 14.63 -7.14
N THR A 527 -13.31 15.23 -5.98
CA THR A 527 -14.40 15.84 -5.21
C THR A 527 -14.76 17.20 -5.81
N ASP A 528 -16.01 17.62 -5.65
CA ASP A 528 -16.46 18.93 -6.14
C ASP A 528 -15.62 20.09 -5.57
N ALA A 529 -15.20 19.98 -4.31
CA ALA A 529 -14.35 20.96 -3.65
C ALA A 529 -12.96 21.04 -4.30
N GLN A 530 -12.32 19.89 -4.55
CA GLN A 530 -11.02 19.83 -5.21
C GLN A 530 -11.08 20.37 -6.64
N LEU A 531 -12.10 19.98 -7.41
CA LEU A 531 -12.25 20.44 -8.78
C LEU A 531 -12.45 21.96 -8.85
N ARG A 532 -13.27 22.53 -7.96
CA ARG A 532 -13.43 23.98 -7.85
C ARG A 532 -12.11 24.69 -7.52
N GLN A 533 -11.38 24.18 -6.52
CA GLN A 533 -10.09 24.75 -6.12
C GLN A 533 -9.09 24.73 -7.28
N ILE A 534 -8.92 23.59 -7.97
CA ILE A 534 -7.97 23.46 -9.08
C ILE A 534 -8.35 24.39 -10.23
N LYS A 535 -9.65 24.45 -10.60
CA LYS A 535 -10.12 25.37 -11.63
C LYS A 535 -9.86 26.83 -11.25
N GLN A 536 -10.07 27.20 -9.99
CA GLN A 536 -9.77 28.55 -9.50
C GLN A 536 -8.26 28.85 -9.60
N THR A 537 -7.39 27.94 -9.17
CA THR A 537 -5.94 28.12 -9.27
C THR A 537 -5.49 28.27 -10.72
N ILE A 538 -6.01 27.43 -11.64
CA ILE A 538 -5.73 27.52 -13.08
C ILE A 538 -6.19 28.86 -13.65
N ARG A 539 -7.39 29.31 -13.28
CA ARG A 539 -7.94 30.60 -13.71
C ARG A 539 -7.06 31.77 -13.28
N SER A 540 -6.60 31.81 -12.03
CA SER A 540 -5.65 32.82 -11.56
C SER A 540 -4.33 32.75 -12.35
N GLY A 541 -3.86 31.55 -12.69
CA GLY A 541 -2.69 31.36 -13.55
C GLY A 541 -2.89 31.93 -14.97
N ILE A 542 -4.08 31.80 -15.55
CA ILE A 542 -4.42 32.36 -16.87
C ILE A 542 -4.41 33.89 -16.84
N VAL A 543 -4.94 34.50 -15.77
CA VAL A 543 -4.84 35.96 -15.55
C VAL A 543 -3.37 36.39 -15.52
N ALA A 544 -2.53 35.67 -14.76
CA ALA A 544 -1.11 35.96 -14.67
C ALA A 544 -0.39 35.80 -16.03
N LEU A 545 -0.75 34.80 -16.83
CA LEU A 545 -0.21 34.64 -18.20
C LEU A 545 -0.58 35.83 -19.09
N ALA A 546 -1.84 36.27 -19.05
CA ALA A 546 -2.29 37.41 -19.84
C ALA A 546 -1.60 38.72 -19.41
N ASP A 547 -1.42 38.94 -18.10
CA ASP A 547 -0.69 40.10 -17.58
C ASP A 547 0.79 40.06 -17.98
N MET A 548 1.46 38.92 -17.84
CA MET A 548 2.85 38.77 -18.28
C MET A 548 3.01 39.01 -19.80
N ALA A 549 2.05 38.56 -20.60
CA ALA A 549 2.06 38.79 -22.05
C ALA A 549 1.88 40.28 -22.42
N VAL A 550 1.10 41.04 -21.64
CA VAL A 550 0.80 42.45 -21.93
C VAL A 550 1.78 43.38 -21.22
N THR A 551 1.76 43.40 -19.88
CA THR A 551 2.57 44.28 -19.04
C THR A 551 4.04 43.87 -19.07
N GLY A 552 4.31 42.57 -18.96
CA GLY A 552 5.68 42.05 -18.97
C GLY A 552 6.41 42.31 -20.30
N SER A 553 5.71 42.19 -21.43
CA SER A 553 6.26 42.53 -22.75
C SER A 553 6.48 44.03 -22.92
N SER A 554 5.52 44.85 -22.46
CA SER A 554 5.62 46.31 -22.55
C SER A 554 6.80 46.85 -21.73
N ALA A 555 7.05 46.30 -20.54
CA ALA A 555 8.20 46.63 -19.70
C ALA A 555 9.56 46.32 -20.38
N ARG A 556 9.57 45.37 -21.34
CA ARG A 556 10.74 44.99 -22.14
C ARG A 556 10.83 45.76 -23.46
N GLY A 557 9.98 46.76 -23.68
CA GLY A 557 9.94 47.54 -24.93
C GLY A 557 9.29 46.82 -26.11
N ILE A 558 8.56 45.73 -25.88
CA ILE A 558 7.85 44.97 -26.92
C ILE A 558 6.39 45.40 -26.94
N SER A 559 5.92 45.87 -28.10
CA SER A 559 4.52 46.22 -28.32
C SER A 559 3.65 44.97 -28.45
N VAL A 560 2.38 45.08 -28.03
CA VAL A 560 1.39 44.00 -28.12
C VAL A 560 0.25 44.47 -29.01
N SER A 561 -0.02 43.73 -30.09
CA SER A 561 -1.06 44.12 -31.05
C SER A 561 -2.48 43.94 -30.47
N ASP A 562 -3.43 44.73 -30.96
CA ASP A 562 -4.85 44.57 -30.64
C ASP A 562 -5.37 43.17 -30.98
N SER A 563 -4.86 42.51 -32.02
CA SER A 563 -5.25 41.14 -32.38
C SER A 563 -4.91 40.15 -31.25
N LEU A 564 -3.74 40.29 -30.64
CA LEU A 564 -3.32 39.45 -29.53
C LEU A 564 -4.14 39.75 -28.27
N ILE A 565 -4.38 41.02 -27.96
CA ILE A 565 -5.22 41.43 -26.82
C ILE A 565 -6.64 40.88 -26.97
N ASN A 566 -7.22 40.95 -28.17
CA ASN A 566 -8.51 40.35 -28.49
C ASN A 566 -8.50 38.83 -28.26
N HIS A 567 -7.47 38.12 -28.71
CA HIS A 567 -7.34 36.68 -28.47
C HIS A 567 -7.22 36.34 -26.98
N LEU A 568 -6.41 37.08 -26.22
CA LEU A 568 -6.28 36.90 -24.77
C LEU A 568 -7.60 37.13 -24.04
N ALA A 569 -8.41 38.10 -24.48
CA ALA A 569 -9.74 38.33 -23.93
C ALA A 569 -10.70 37.15 -24.15
N ILE A 570 -10.47 36.28 -25.14
CA ILE A 570 -11.27 35.04 -25.35
C ILE A 570 -11.06 34.02 -24.23
N PHE A 571 -9.95 34.08 -23.50
CA PHE A 571 -9.70 33.17 -22.37
C PHE A 571 -10.69 33.38 -21.22
N PHE A 572 -11.32 34.55 -21.15
CA PHE A 572 -12.18 34.97 -20.05
C PHE A 572 -13.64 35.01 -20.50
N ASP A 573 -14.30 33.86 -20.42
CA ASP A 573 -15.75 33.78 -20.63
C ASP A 573 -16.51 34.39 -19.44
N PHE A 574 -17.64 35.05 -19.70
CA PHE A 574 -18.43 35.76 -18.70
C PHE A 574 -19.06 34.83 -17.66
N ASN A 575 -19.27 33.55 -17.98
CA ASN A 575 -19.76 32.55 -17.02
C ASN A 575 -18.67 32.05 -16.05
N GLU A 576 -17.39 32.36 -16.32
CA GLU A 576 -16.26 31.73 -15.64
C GLU A 576 -15.30 32.70 -14.93
N ILE A 577 -15.33 33.98 -15.30
CA ILE A 577 -14.55 35.04 -14.65
C ILE A 577 -15.23 35.47 -13.33
N THR A 578 -14.42 35.81 -12.33
CA THR A 578 -14.86 36.39 -11.04
C THR A 578 -14.47 37.86 -10.95
N ASP A 579 -15.03 38.61 -10.00
CA ASP A 579 -14.68 40.02 -9.77
C ASP A 579 -13.17 40.17 -9.51
N GLU A 580 -12.61 39.33 -8.64
CA GLU A 580 -11.18 39.31 -8.33
C GLU A 580 -10.30 39.08 -9.58
N MET A 581 -10.72 38.16 -10.47
CA MET A 581 -10.00 37.90 -11.71
C MET A 581 -10.08 39.08 -12.67
N TYR A 582 -11.25 39.68 -12.82
CA TYR A 582 -11.46 40.84 -13.67
C TYR A 582 -10.63 42.03 -13.20
N ASP A 583 -10.57 42.25 -11.89
CA ASP A 583 -9.77 43.32 -11.28
C ASP A 583 -8.27 43.08 -11.35
N ALA A 584 -7.84 41.84 -11.58
CA ALA A 584 -6.45 41.51 -11.85
C ALA A 584 -6.07 41.60 -13.34
N LEU A 585 -7.03 41.73 -14.27
CA LEU A 585 -6.74 41.88 -15.70
C LEU A 585 -6.14 43.26 -16.02
N THR A 586 -5.18 43.28 -16.94
CA THR A 586 -4.64 44.53 -17.49
C THR A 586 -5.72 45.33 -18.20
N LEU A 587 -5.61 46.66 -18.14
CA LEU A 587 -6.61 47.57 -18.70
C LEU A 587 -6.99 47.28 -20.17
N PRO A 588 -6.04 46.95 -21.08
CA PRO A 588 -6.39 46.62 -22.47
C PRO A 588 -7.27 45.37 -22.59
N VAL A 589 -6.93 44.29 -21.88
CA VAL A 589 -7.71 43.04 -21.90
C VAL A 589 -9.06 43.24 -21.21
N ARG A 590 -9.05 43.91 -20.06
CA ARG A 590 -10.24 44.22 -19.25
C ARG A 590 -11.30 44.97 -20.04
N ARG A 591 -10.90 45.98 -20.84
CA ARG A 591 -11.82 46.75 -21.70
C ARG A 591 -12.52 45.87 -22.74
N ILE A 592 -11.80 44.93 -23.34
CA ILE A 592 -12.37 44.02 -24.36
C ILE A 592 -13.32 43.02 -23.70
N VAL A 593 -12.96 42.46 -22.55
CA VAL A 593 -13.83 41.57 -21.76
C VAL A 593 -15.13 42.29 -21.38
N ALA A 594 -15.05 43.52 -20.85
CA ALA A 594 -16.21 44.33 -20.51
C ALA A 594 -17.10 44.62 -21.73
N LYS A 595 -16.50 45.04 -22.85
CA LYS A 595 -17.23 45.32 -24.09
C LYS A 595 -17.96 44.08 -24.62
N ARG A 596 -17.29 42.93 -24.64
CA ARG A 596 -17.90 41.66 -25.09
C ARG A 596 -19.10 41.27 -24.24
N PHE A 597 -19.00 41.49 -22.94
CA PHE A 597 -20.09 41.23 -22.02
C PHE A 597 -21.27 42.22 -22.24
N GLN A 598 -21.00 43.52 -22.40
CA GLN A 598 -22.02 44.50 -22.77
C GLN A 598 -22.73 44.14 -24.08
N ASP A 599 -21.96 43.72 -25.10
CA ASP A 599 -22.50 43.27 -26.38
C ASP A 599 -23.39 42.03 -26.23
N PHE A 600 -22.99 41.06 -25.41
CA PHE A 600 -23.79 39.87 -25.09
C PHE A 600 -25.13 40.24 -24.44
N VAL A 601 -25.11 41.11 -23.43
CA VAL A 601 -26.34 41.59 -22.77
C VAL A 601 -27.22 42.33 -23.78
N ARG A 602 -26.65 43.24 -24.56
CA ARG A 602 -27.39 44.01 -25.56
C ARG A 602 -28.07 43.10 -26.59
N ILE A 603 -27.37 42.09 -27.12
CA ILE A 603 -27.91 41.17 -28.13
C ILE A 603 -29.04 40.32 -27.53
N ASN A 604 -28.83 39.72 -26.37
CA ASN A 604 -29.80 38.78 -25.79
C ASN A 604 -31.03 39.47 -25.16
N PHE A 605 -30.89 40.74 -24.75
CA PHE A 605 -31.99 41.52 -24.17
C PHE A 605 -32.63 42.51 -25.16
N ALA A 606 -32.10 42.66 -26.39
CA ALA A 606 -32.66 43.55 -27.42
C ALA A 606 -34.15 43.33 -27.71
N HIS A 607 -34.61 42.08 -27.62
CA HIS A 607 -35.99 41.69 -27.95
C HIS A 607 -36.99 41.84 -26.79
N THR A 608 -36.52 42.16 -25.58
CA THR A 608 -37.37 42.16 -24.38
C THR A 608 -38.28 43.39 -24.24
N GLY A 609 -38.22 44.35 -25.17
CA GLY A 609 -39.10 45.53 -25.21
C GLY A 609 -38.95 46.50 -24.03
N ASN A 610 -38.26 46.10 -22.95
CA ASN A 610 -38.19 46.82 -21.70
C ASN A 610 -36.77 47.37 -21.48
N ARG A 611 -36.39 48.36 -22.30
CA ARG A 611 -35.12 49.11 -22.15
C ARG A 611 -34.99 49.83 -20.78
N ARG A 612 -36.05 49.88 -19.97
CA ARG A 612 -36.07 50.57 -18.68
C ARG A 612 -35.54 49.76 -17.49
N HIS A 613 -35.24 48.46 -17.65
CA HIS A 613 -34.82 47.59 -16.54
C HIS A 613 -33.55 46.77 -16.83
N VAL A 614 -32.80 47.09 -17.89
CA VAL A 614 -31.41 46.66 -17.99
C VAL A 614 -30.61 47.88 -17.53
N PRO A 615 -30.06 47.90 -16.29
CA PRO A 615 -29.21 48.99 -15.85
C PRO A 615 -28.08 49.17 -16.86
N ASP A 616 -27.70 50.41 -17.15
CA ASP A 616 -26.51 50.68 -17.94
C ASP A 616 -25.35 49.90 -17.30
N ALA A 617 -24.78 48.97 -18.07
CA ALA A 617 -23.72 48.10 -17.60
C ALA A 617 -22.41 48.89 -17.49
N ASP A 618 -22.32 49.77 -16.50
CA ASP A 618 -21.10 50.51 -16.16
C ASP A 618 -20.13 49.58 -15.44
N GLY A 619 -19.54 48.65 -16.21
CA GLY A 619 -18.47 47.75 -15.76
C GLY A 619 -18.89 46.30 -15.53
N TYR A 620 -17.95 45.54 -14.96
CA TYR A 620 -18.10 44.14 -14.60
C TYR A 620 -18.43 44.06 -13.10
N ASN A 621 -19.49 43.32 -12.73
CA ASN A 621 -19.88 43.04 -11.35
C ASN A 621 -20.50 41.64 -11.29
N GLU A 622 -19.85 40.71 -10.60
CA GLU A 622 -20.18 39.28 -10.55
C GLU A 622 -21.59 39.03 -9.99
N GLY A 623 -22.02 39.81 -8.99
CA GLY A 623 -23.36 39.71 -8.40
C GLY A 623 -24.46 40.09 -9.40
N TRP A 624 -24.30 41.25 -10.05
CA TRP A 624 -25.21 41.73 -11.08
C TRP A 624 -25.27 40.81 -12.30
N GLN A 625 -24.12 40.25 -12.69
CA GLN A 625 -24.03 39.29 -13.78
C GLN A 625 -24.71 37.97 -13.48
N ARG A 626 -24.53 37.42 -12.27
CA ARG A 626 -25.25 36.22 -11.84
C ARG A 626 -26.76 36.44 -11.83
N GLU A 627 -27.23 37.61 -11.41
CA GLU A 627 -28.65 37.96 -11.48
C GLU A 627 -29.18 37.99 -12.92
N ILE A 628 -28.45 38.59 -13.85
CA ILE A 628 -28.83 38.60 -15.28
C ILE A 628 -28.78 37.21 -15.92
N LEU A 629 -27.75 36.41 -15.63
CA LEU A 629 -27.61 35.04 -16.14
C LEU A 629 -28.67 34.11 -15.54
N ALA A 630 -29.00 34.25 -14.25
CA ALA A 630 -30.09 33.52 -13.61
C ALA A 630 -31.46 33.92 -14.19
N ALA A 631 -31.68 35.21 -14.47
CA ALA A 631 -32.87 35.69 -15.16
C ALA A 631 -32.99 35.13 -16.59
N PHE A 632 -31.87 34.83 -17.25
CA PHE A 632 -31.83 34.18 -18.55
C PHE A 632 -32.11 32.67 -18.45
N ALA A 633 -31.49 31.95 -17.51
CA ALA A 633 -31.69 30.51 -17.30
C ALA A 633 -33.14 30.15 -16.95
N ASN A 634 -33.82 30.99 -16.17
CA ASN A 634 -35.22 30.83 -15.80
C ASN A 634 -36.23 31.05 -16.95
N ARG A 635 -35.80 31.53 -18.13
CA ARG A 635 -36.67 31.71 -19.30
C ARG A 635 -36.88 30.43 -20.14
N SER A 636 -36.31 29.29 -19.72
CA SER A 636 -36.41 28.04 -20.46
C SER A 636 -37.34 27.02 -19.80
N ARG A 637 -38.65 27.30 -19.77
CA ARG A 637 -39.71 26.28 -19.93
C ARG A 637 -40.93 26.94 -20.58
N PRO A 638 -41.18 26.73 -21.89
CA PRO A 638 -42.52 26.90 -22.40
C PRO A 638 -43.36 25.76 -21.84
N THR A 639 -44.26 26.06 -20.90
CA THR A 639 -45.42 25.18 -20.68
C THR A 639 -46.26 25.24 -21.95
N LEU A 640 -46.31 24.14 -22.71
CA LEU A 640 -47.32 23.97 -23.75
C LEU A 640 -48.70 24.08 -23.08
N PRO A 641 -49.64 24.89 -23.61
CA PRO A 641 -51.02 24.89 -23.12
C PRO A 641 -51.69 23.56 -23.47
N GLU A 642 -52.60 23.10 -22.61
CA GLU A 642 -53.39 21.84 -22.73
C GLU A 642 -54.04 21.61 -24.09
#